data_AF-A0A315BMM4-F1
#
_entry.id   AF-A0A315BMM4-F1
#
_cell.length_a   1.000
_cell.length_b   1.000
_cell.length_c   1.000
_cell.angle_alpha   90.00
_cell.angle_beta   90.00
_cell.angle_gamma   90.00
#
_symmetry.space_group_name_H-M   'P 1'
#
loop_
_entity.id
_entity.type
_entity.pdbx_description
1 polymer ?
#
loop_
_entity_poly.entity_id
_entity_poly.type
_entity_poly.pdbx_seq_one_letter_code
_entity_poly.pdbx_strand_id
1 'polypeptide(L)'
;MSNKLQAEEKRAQLRKAALEYHEFPTPGKIAIAPTKQLVNQHDLALAYSPGVAAPCEEIVKDPANAFKYTSRGNLVGVVTNGTAVLGLGDIGPLASKPVMEGKGVLFKKFSGIDVFDIEINEKDPDKLVEIIASLEPTFGGINLEDIKAPDCFYIERKLRERMKIPVFHDDQHGTAIVVGAAILNGLKIVGKDPKKIKLVTSGAGAAALACLGLLVKLGIPRENIWVTDLAGVVYEGRTELMDEDKIQFVQKTEHRTLAQVIEGADVFLGLSAGGVLKQDMVKSMAAKPLIFALANPNPEIDPDDVKAVRDDAIMATGRTDYPNQVNNVLCFPYIFRGALDCGATTITLEMEIAAVHAIAELAQAEQSEVVAAAYVGEPLAFGPEYLIPKPFDPRLMMKIAPAVAQAAADSGVASRPIADLDAYREKLQGFVYASGTMMKPIFTAAKRALKKRIAYSEGEEERVLRAAQIVVDEGIARPTLIGRPAVIAERIEKFGLRLKEELDYDVVNVEMDHRYRDFWQTYHRMTERKGITQQIAKIEMRRRLSLIGAMLLHKGDVDGMICGTWGTNPMHLNYIDQVVGKRKGVNTFACMNGLMLPGRQVFMLDTHVNYDPTAQELAEITVMAAEEMRRFGLKPKAALLSHSNFGSSNQPSAVKMRQVLELLRNNAPWLEVDGEMHGDVALDAAARHAIMPNSTLAGDANLLVLPNIDAANIAYNLLKTAAGGNIAVGPVLLGASKPVHILTPSTTVRRIVNMTALTVADANAAR
;
A
#
# COMPACT_ATOMS: atom_id res chain seq x y z
N MET A 1 -23.29 -35.07 -9.16
CA MET A 1 -23.06 -34.68 -10.56
C MET A 1 -23.03 -33.16 -10.78
N SER A 2 -23.88 -32.35 -10.13
CA SER A 2 -23.96 -30.89 -10.33
C SER A 2 -22.68 -30.09 -9.99
N ASN A 3 -22.00 -30.38 -8.87
CA ASN A 3 -20.80 -29.61 -8.46
C ASN A 3 -19.57 -29.79 -9.38
N LYS A 4 -19.40 -30.98 -9.99
CA LYS A 4 -18.24 -31.26 -10.85
C LYS A 4 -18.36 -30.53 -12.19
N LEU A 5 -19.58 -30.51 -12.76
CA LEU A 5 -19.92 -29.74 -13.95
C LEU A 5 -19.72 -28.24 -13.73
N GLN A 6 -20.16 -27.71 -12.58
CA GLN A 6 -19.92 -26.30 -12.23
C GLN A 6 -18.42 -25.96 -12.07
N ALA A 7 -17.63 -26.85 -11.49
CA ALA A 7 -16.18 -26.64 -11.36
C ALA A 7 -15.46 -26.65 -12.72
N GLU A 8 -15.85 -27.56 -13.62
CA GLU A 8 -15.33 -27.62 -14.99
C GLU A 8 -15.70 -26.36 -15.79
N GLU A 9 -16.93 -25.87 -15.67
CA GLU A 9 -17.39 -24.64 -16.32
C GLU A 9 -16.63 -23.41 -15.82
N LYS A 10 -16.46 -23.26 -14.49
CA LYS A 10 -15.64 -22.19 -13.89
C LYS A 10 -14.20 -22.23 -14.40
N ARG A 11 -13.60 -23.43 -14.50
CA ARG A 11 -12.23 -23.60 -15.01
C ARG A 11 -12.12 -23.19 -16.48
N ALA A 12 -13.11 -23.52 -17.31
CA ALA A 12 -13.15 -23.13 -18.71
C ALA A 12 -13.29 -21.60 -18.87
N GLN A 13 -14.14 -20.96 -18.07
CA GLN A 13 -14.30 -19.50 -18.05
C GLN A 13 -13.01 -18.80 -17.62
N LEU A 14 -12.37 -19.26 -16.55
CA LEU A 14 -11.08 -18.70 -16.10
C LEU A 14 -9.99 -18.85 -17.16
N ARG A 15 -9.94 -20.00 -17.84
CA ARG A 15 -8.99 -20.23 -18.95
C ARG A 15 -9.22 -19.22 -20.08
N LYS A 16 -10.47 -19.01 -20.49
CA LYS A 16 -10.81 -18.04 -21.54
C LYS A 16 -10.42 -16.62 -21.12
N ALA A 17 -10.79 -16.20 -19.92
CA ALA A 17 -10.44 -14.89 -19.38
C ALA A 17 -8.92 -14.68 -19.29
N ALA A 18 -8.17 -15.72 -18.90
CA ALA A 18 -6.71 -15.65 -18.86
C ALA A 18 -6.10 -15.46 -20.26
N LEU A 19 -6.63 -16.13 -21.30
CA LEU A 19 -6.15 -15.94 -22.68
C LEU A 19 -6.49 -14.53 -23.19
N GLU A 20 -7.73 -14.08 -23.02
CA GLU A 20 -8.16 -12.73 -23.41
C GLU A 20 -7.34 -11.64 -22.72
N TYR A 21 -7.02 -11.82 -21.43
CA TYR A 21 -6.17 -10.91 -20.66
C TYR A 21 -4.75 -10.76 -21.23
N HIS A 22 -4.19 -11.80 -21.87
CA HIS A 22 -2.86 -11.74 -22.48
C HIS A 22 -2.88 -11.29 -23.94
N GLU A 23 -4.03 -11.33 -24.62
CA GLU A 23 -4.17 -11.01 -26.04
C GLU A 23 -4.63 -9.56 -26.27
N PHE A 24 -5.56 -9.05 -25.45
CA PHE A 24 -6.24 -7.79 -25.70
C PHE A 24 -6.04 -6.74 -24.59
N PRO A 25 -6.05 -5.44 -24.95
CA PRO A 25 -6.09 -4.88 -26.30
C PRO A 25 -4.74 -4.92 -27.03
N THR A 26 -3.67 -5.32 -26.34
CA THR A 26 -2.32 -5.45 -26.90
C THR A 26 -1.69 -6.70 -26.29
N PRO A 27 -1.05 -7.57 -27.09
CA PRO A 27 -0.46 -8.79 -26.57
C PRO A 27 0.63 -8.55 -25.53
N GLY A 28 0.69 -9.43 -24.52
CA GLY A 28 1.67 -9.37 -23.44
C GLY A 28 1.22 -8.49 -22.27
N LYS A 29 2.06 -8.43 -21.23
CA LYS A 29 1.72 -7.74 -19.96
C LYS A 29 2.64 -6.57 -19.60
N ILE A 30 3.69 -6.35 -20.39
CA ILE A 30 4.72 -5.35 -20.11
C ILE A 30 4.99 -4.48 -21.34
N ALA A 31 5.43 -3.25 -21.09
CA ALA A 31 5.88 -2.31 -22.11
C ALA A 31 6.98 -1.41 -21.53
N ILE A 32 7.84 -0.88 -22.39
CA ILE A 32 8.88 0.08 -21.98
C ILE A 32 8.34 1.50 -22.14
N ALA A 33 8.57 2.35 -21.14
CA ALA A 33 8.21 3.77 -21.16
C ALA A 33 9.43 4.66 -20.85
N PRO A 34 9.70 5.71 -21.65
CA PRO A 34 10.72 6.71 -21.32
C PRO A 34 10.39 7.46 -20.02
N THR A 35 11.40 7.74 -19.20
CA THR A 35 11.24 8.46 -17.92
C THR A 35 11.52 9.97 -18.01
N LYS A 36 12.12 10.42 -19.11
CA LYS A 36 12.43 11.83 -19.39
C LYS A 36 11.57 12.30 -20.55
N GLN A 37 11.15 13.57 -20.51
CA GLN A 37 10.43 14.18 -21.62
C GLN A 37 11.36 14.29 -22.83
N LEU A 38 10.77 14.10 -24.02
CA LEU A 38 11.45 14.20 -25.30
C LEU A 38 10.52 14.92 -26.29
N VAL A 39 10.34 16.23 -26.08
CA VAL A 39 9.33 17.02 -26.82
C VAL A 39 9.94 18.07 -27.74
N ASN A 40 11.24 18.36 -27.61
CA ASN A 40 11.93 19.36 -28.44
C ASN A 40 13.39 18.97 -28.75
N GLN A 41 14.08 19.81 -29.55
CA GLN A 41 15.46 19.57 -29.98
C GLN A 41 16.48 19.59 -28.82
N HIS A 42 16.26 20.42 -27.80
CA HIS A 42 17.12 20.46 -26.62
C HIS A 42 17.01 19.14 -25.83
N ASP A 43 15.80 18.63 -25.63
CA ASP A 43 15.58 17.33 -24.97
C ASP A 43 16.26 16.20 -25.74
N LEU A 44 16.17 16.21 -27.08
CA LEU A 44 16.84 15.22 -27.93
C LEU A 44 18.37 15.29 -27.79
N ALA A 45 18.93 16.49 -27.74
CA ALA A 45 20.36 16.70 -27.53
C ALA A 45 20.84 16.26 -26.15
N LEU A 46 19.97 16.22 -25.13
CA LEU A 46 20.28 15.69 -23.80
C LEU A 46 20.08 14.17 -23.70
N ALA A 47 18.99 13.66 -24.27
CA ALA A 47 18.65 12.24 -24.25
C ALA A 47 19.58 11.40 -25.15
N TYR A 48 20.14 12.03 -26.17
CA TYR A 48 21.04 11.40 -27.13
C TYR A 48 22.22 12.32 -27.47
N SER A 49 22.80 12.16 -28.66
CA SER A 49 23.95 12.94 -29.09
C SER A 49 23.61 14.44 -29.25
N PRO A 50 24.49 15.34 -28.79
CA PRO A 50 25.80 15.07 -28.18
C PRO A 50 25.79 14.87 -26.65
N GLY A 51 24.71 15.23 -25.94
CA GLY A 51 24.67 15.32 -24.48
C GLY A 51 24.85 13.99 -23.76
N VAL A 52 24.43 12.87 -24.35
CA VAL A 52 24.61 11.51 -23.79
C VAL A 52 26.09 11.13 -23.61
N ALA A 53 27.04 11.81 -24.26
CA ALA A 53 28.47 11.57 -24.07
C ALA A 53 28.93 11.88 -22.64
N ALA A 54 28.38 12.92 -22.00
CA ALA A 54 28.77 13.33 -20.65
C ALA A 54 28.57 12.23 -19.58
N PRO A 55 27.38 11.59 -19.43
CA PRO A 55 27.25 10.48 -18.48
C PRO A 55 28.11 9.27 -18.86
N CYS A 56 28.38 9.00 -20.15
CA CYS A 56 29.31 7.93 -20.56
C CYS A 56 30.73 8.21 -20.06
N GLU A 57 31.24 9.42 -20.24
CA GLU A 57 32.57 9.82 -19.75
C GLU A 57 32.67 9.72 -18.21
N GLU A 58 31.61 10.09 -17.48
CA GLU A 58 31.58 9.96 -16.03
C GLU A 58 31.54 8.50 -15.56
N ILE A 59 30.93 7.58 -16.32
CA ILE A 59 30.94 6.14 -16.04
C ILE A 59 32.32 5.53 -16.36
N VAL A 60 33.01 6.01 -17.40
CA VAL A 60 34.39 5.60 -17.69
C VAL A 60 35.33 6.00 -16.54
N LYS A 61 35.14 7.18 -15.94
CA LYS A 61 35.91 7.64 -14.78
C LYS A 61 35.62 6.83 -13.52
N ASP A 62 34.35 6.56 -13.25
CA ASP A 62 33.90 5.75 -12.11
C ASP A 62 32.72 4.85 -12.52
N PRO A 63 32.93 3.53 -12.68
CA PRO A 63 31.87 2.60 -13.05
C PRO A 63 30.66 2.60 -12.10
N ALA A 64 30.82 3.01 -10.84
CA ALA A 64 29.71 3.13 -9.90
C ALA A 64 28.67 4.18 -10.34
N ASN A 65 29.07 5.18 -11.14
CA ASN A 65 28.16 6.16 -11.71
C ASN A 65 27.10 5.56 -12.64
N ALA A 66 27.25 4.31 -13.09
CA ALA A 66 26.21 3.61 -13.83
C ALA A 66 24.90 3.50 -13.02
N PHE A 67 24.99 3.39 -11.68
CA PHE A 67 23.82 3.41 -10.79
C PHE A 67 23.13 4.78 -10.70
N LYS A 68 23.87 5.86 -10.99
CA LYS A 68 23.40 7.24 -10.90
C LYS A 68 22.80 7.74 -12.21
N TYR A 69 23.44 7.42 -13.33
CA TYR A 69 23.09 7.99 -14.64
C TYR A 69 22.31 7.03 -15.55
N THR A 70 22.06 5.79 -15.13
CA THR A 70 21.28 4.80 -15.91
C THR A 70 20.19 4.15 -15.06
N SER A 71 19.31 3.37 -15.69
CA SER A 71 18.29 2.57 -15.00
C SER A 71 18.86 1.38 -14.22
N ARG A 72 20.15 1.04 -14.36
CA ARG A 72 20.81 -0.11 -13.71
C ARG A 72 20.45 -0.26 -12.24
N GLY A 73 20.42 0.84 -11.48
CA GLY A 73 20.14 0.79 -10.03
C GLY A 73 18.71 0.42 -9.64
N ASN A 74 17.79 0.33 -10.59
CA ASN A 74 16.40 -0.06 -10.37
C ASN A 74 15.94 -1.21 -11.29
N LEU A 75 16.84 -1.79 -12.07
CA LEU A 75 16.53 -2.77 -13.10
C LEU A 75 16.95 -4.18 -12.67
N VAL A 76 16.00 -5.12 -12.68
CA VAL A 76 16.24 -6.55 -12.40
C VAL A 76 16.05 -7.38 -13.66
N GLY A 77 16.94 -8.34 -13.90
CA GLY A 77 16.77 -9.34 -14.94
C GLY A 77 16.01 -10.54 -14.37
N VAL A 78 14.79 -10.81 -14.85
CA VAL A 78 14.08 -12.06 -14.55
C VAL A 78 14.50 -13.09 -15.59
N VAL A 79 15.29 -14.07 -15.18
CA VAL A 79 16.00 -14.97 -16.10
C VAL A 79 15.51 -16.40 -15.91
N THR A 80 15.18 -17.06 -17.03
CA THR A 80 14.79 -18.47 -17.06
C THR A 80 15.32 -19.16 -18.31
N ASN A 81 15.38 -20.49 -18.28
CA ASN A 81 15.49 -21.32 -19.49
C ASN A 81 14.24 -22.18 -19.75
N GLY A 82 13.18 -22.00 -18.96
CA GLY A 82 11.90 -22.68 -19.12
C GLY A 82 11.91 -24.18 -18.83
N THR A 83 12.86 -24.66 -18.03
CA THR A 83 13.02 -26.11 -17.75
C THR A 83 12.20 -26.62 -16.57
N ALA A 84 11.63 -25.74 -15.75
CA ALA A 84 10.80 -26.10 -14.60
C ALA A 84 9.62 -25.12 -14.38
N VAL A 85 8.88 -24.80 -15.45
CA VAL A 85 7.83 -23.78 -15.39
C VAL A 85 6.63 -24.26 -14.60
N LEU A 86 6.42 -23.71 -13.40
CA LEU A 86 5.32 -24.09 -12.50
C LEU A 86 5.25 -25.64 -12.32
N GLY A 87 4.05 -26.22 -12.33
CA GLY A 87 3.83 -27.66 -12.40
C GLY A 87 3.85 -28.25 -13.81
N LEU A 88 4.27 -27.50 -14.83
CA LEU A 88 4.26 -27.93 -16.25
C LEU A 88 5.60 -28.57 -16.68
N GLY A 89 6.69 -28.31 -15.94
CA GLY A 89 8.01 -28.87 -16.24
C GLY A 89 8.73 -28.16 -17.38
N ASP A 90 9.50 -28.92 -18.15
CA ASP A 90 10.31 -28.41 -19.26
C ASP A 90 9.42 -28.14 -20.49
N ILE A 91 8.90 -26.92 -20.57
CA ILE A 91 8.08 -26.43 -21.69
C ILE A 91 8.86 -25.47 -22.61
N GLY A 92 10.11 -25.19 -22.25
CA GLY A 92 11.02 -24.35 -23.00
C GLY A 92 10.81 -22.83 -22.79
N PRO A 93 11.78 -22.02 -23.26
CA PRO A 93 11.84 -20.59 -23.00
C PRO A 93 10.62 -19.81 -23.50
N LEU A 94 10.15 -20.06 -24.73
CA LEU A 94 9.02 -19.31 -25.31
C LEU A 94 7.72 -19.51 -24.50
N ALA A 95 7.45 -20.73 -24.06
CA ALA A 95 6.25 -21.03 -23.28
C ALA A 95 6.34 -20.51 -21.83
N SER A 96 7.55 -20.25 -21.34
CA SER A 96 7.79 -19.64 -20.02
C SER A 96 7.53 -18.12 -20.00
N LYS A 97 7.61 -17.45 -21.15
CA LYS A 97 7.52 -15.99 -21.27
C LYS A 97 6.32 -15.36 -20.56
N PRO A 98 5.07 -15.88 -20.67
CA PRO A 98 3.96 -15.32 -19.91
C PRO A 98 4.19 -15.34 -18.39
N VAL A 99 4.87 -16.33 -17.83
CA VAL A 99 5.19 -16.35 -16.39
C VAL A 99 6.20 -15.25 -16.05
N MET A 100 7.23 -15.08 -16.87
CA MET A 100 8.29 -14.08 -16.66
C MET A 100 7.77 -12.64 -16.78
N GLU A 101 6.95 -12.34 -17.79
CA GLU A 101 6.24 -11.05 -17.87
C GLU A 101 5.37 -10.82 -16.63
N GLY A 102 4.76 -11.89 -16.12
CA GLY A 102 4.00 -11.86 -14.87
C GLY A 102 4.86 -11.39 -13.70
N LYS A 103 6.06 -11.95 -13.52
CA LYS A 103 7.02 -11.51 -12.48
C LYS A 103 7.39 -10.04 -12.67
N GLY A 104 7.59 -9.59 -13.90
CA GLY A 104 7.83 -8.17 -14.22
C GLY A 104 6.71 -7.24 -13.75
N VAL A 105 5.45 -7.61 -13.98
CA VAL A 105 4.28 -6.87 -13.46
C VAL A 105 4.29 -6.79 -11.94
N LEU A 106 4.60 -7.89 -11.25
CA LEU A 106 4.60 -7.96 -9.80
C LEU A 106 5.73 -7.11 -9.19
N PHE A 107 6.95 -7.19 -9.73
CA PHE A 107 8.07 -6.31 -9.33
C PHE A 107 7.67 -4.83 -9.46
N LYS A 108 7.14 -4.43 -10.63
CA LYS A 108 6.78 -3.04 -10.89
C LYS A 108 5.66 -2.57 -9.97
N LYS A 109 4.61 -3.37 -9.81
CA LYS A 109 3.42 -3.02 -9.03
C LYS A 109 3.72 -2.91 -7.53
N PHE A 110 4.47 -3.85 -6.97
CA PHE A 110 4.65 -3.95 -5.53
C PHE A 110 5.88 -3.23 -4.99
N SER A 111 6.91 -3.03 -5.82
CA SER A 111 8.20 -2.47 -5.38
C SER A 111 8.78 -1.37 -6.27
N GLY A 112 8.09 -1.03 -7.37
CA GLY A 112 8.55 0.00 -8.31
C GLY A 112 9.80 -0.37 -9.09
N ILE A 113 10.23 -1.63 -9.03
CA ILE A 113 11.40 -2.16 -9.72
C ILE A 113 11.04 -2.37 -11.19
N ASP A 114 11.94 -1.92 -12.06
CA ASP A 114 11.84 -2.18 -13.50
C ASP A 114 12.44 -3.55 -13.80
N VAL A 115 11.86 -4.26 -14.78
CA VAL A 115 12.27 -5.62 -15.12
C VAL A 115 12.42 -5.77 -16.62
N PHE A 116 13.46 -6.50 -17.02
CA PHE A 116 13.46 -7.22 -18.29
C PHE A 116 13.37 -8.72 -18.01
N ASP A 117 12.41 -9.37 -18.63
CA ASP A 117 12.29 -10.82 -18.71
C ASP A 117 13.23 -11.34 -19.82
N ILE A 118 14.03 -12.34 -19.49
CA ILE A 118 15.09 -12.88 -20.35
C ILE A 118 14.95 -14.40 -20.40
N GLU A 119 14.30 -14.90 -21.45
CA GLU A 119 14.15 -16.33 -21.72
C GLU A 119 15.33 -16.86 -22.55
N ILE A 120 16.22 -17.64 -21.93
CA ILE A 120 17.44 -18.17 -22.56
C ILE A 120 17.20 -19.58 -23.08
N ASN A 121 17.41 -19.78 -24.38
CA ASN A 121 17.35 -21.12 -25.00
C ASN A 121 18.68 -21.89 -24.87
N GLU A 122 19.11 -22.16 -23.64
CA GLU A 122 20.31 -22.94 -23.31
C GLU A 122 20.03 -23.87 -22.11
N LYS A 123 20.43 -25.14 -22.25
CA LYS A 123 20.20 -26.20 -21.24
C LYS A 123 21.49 -26.63 -20.55
N ASP A 124 22.65 -26.30 -21.11
CA ASP A 124 23.95 -26.54 -20.48
C ASP A 124 24.16 -25.54 -19.31
N PRO A 125 24.32 -26.01 -18.06
CA PRO A 125 24.42 -25.14 -16.90
C PRO A 125 25.64 -24.20 -16.94
N ASP A 126 26.79 -24.65 -17.46
CA ASP A 126 28.00 -23.84 -17.55
C ASP A 126 27.84 -22.70 -18.55
N LYS A 127 27.31 -23.01 -19.74
CA LYS A 127 27.02 -21.98 -20.75
C LYS A 127 25.95 -21.01 -20.28
N LEU A 128 24.94 -21.49 -19.57
CA LEU A 128 23.91 -20.64 -19.01
C LEU A 128 24.50 -19.67 -17.99
N VAL A 129 25.41 -20.13 -17.11
CA VAL A 129 26.17 -19.26 -16.20
C VAL A 129 26.97 -18.21 -16.96
N GLU A 130 27.69 -18.58 -18.02
CA GLU A 130 28.45 -17.62 -18.84
C GLU A 130 27.56 -16.54 -19.46
N ILE A 131 26.43 -16.93 -20.03
CA ILE A 131 25.47 -16.00 -20.64
C ILE A 131 24.94 -15.03 -19.58
N ILE A 132 24.46 -15.53 -18.45
CA ILE A 132 23.85 -14.70 -17.40
C ILE A 132 24.89 -13.76 -16.78
N ALA A 133 26.08 -14.25 -16.47
CA ALA A 133 27.15 -13.43 -15.92
C ALA A 133 27.57 -12.31 -16.88
N SER A 134 27.57 -12.57 -18.20
CA SER A 134 27.90 -11.54 -19.19
C SER A 134 26.89 -10.38 -19.25
N LEU A 135 25.66 -10.59 -18.77
CA LEU A 135 24.61 -9.58 -18.69
C LEU A 135 24.70 -8.69 -17.44
N GLU A 136 25.64 -8.97 -16.52
CA GLU A 136 25.84 -8.19 -15.30
C GLU A 136 25.86 -6.67 -15.53
N PRO A 137 26.51 -6.10 -16.57
CA PRO A 137 26.56 -4.65 -16.80
C PRO A 137 25.21 -3.96 -17.09
N THR A 138 24.16 -4.71 -17.41
CA THR A 138 22.81 -4.17 -17.62
C THR A 138 22.03 -4.02 -16.31
N PHE A 139 22.15 -5.01 -15.42
CA PHE A 139 21.22 -5.19 -14.31
C PHE A 139 21.80 -4.77 -12.95
N GLY A 140 20.92 -4.31 -12.06
CA GLY A 140 21.22 -4.11 -10.64
C GLY A 140 21.01 -5.38 -9.81
N GLY A 141 20.32 -6.39 -10.35
CA GLY A 141 20.14 -7.70 -9.74
C GLY A 141 19.57 -8.72 -10.73
N ILE A 142 19.74 -10.01 -10.44
CA ILE A 142 19.22 -11.13 -11.25
C ILE A 142 18.28 -11.97 -10.41
N ASN A 143 17.07 -12.17 -10.90
CA ASN A 143 16.08 -13.07 -10.35
C ASN A 143 15.98 -14.32 -11.24
N LEU A 144 16.50 -15.45 -10.78
CA LEU A 144 16.40 -16.74 -11.48
C LEU A 144 15.01 -17.35 -11.22
N GLU A 145 14.39 -17.89 -12.28
CA GLU A 145 13.05 -18.48 -12.25
C GLU A 145 12.96 -19.75 -13.07
N ASP A 146 12.18 -20.72 -12.60
CA ASP A 146 11.74 -21.89 -13.36
C ASP A 146 12.91 -22.68 -14.03
N ILE A 147 14.03 -22.82 -13.32
CA ILE A 147 15.19 -23.64 -13.71
C ILE A 147 15.16 -24.95 -12.92
N LYS A 148 15.26 -26.10 -13.60
CA LYS A 148 15.16 -27.41 -12.96
C LYS A 148 16.27 -27.69 -11.94
N ALA A 149 15.97 -28.49 -10.93
CA ALA A 149 16.97 -29.13 -10.07
C ALA A 149 17.62 -30.35 -10.79
N PRO A 150 18.90 -30.67 -10.51
CA PRO A 150 19.81 -29.98 -9.60
C PRO A 150 20.52 -28.76 -10.21
N ASP A 151 20.39 -28.53 -11.52
CA ASP A 151 21.12 -27.50 -12.26
C ASP A 151 20.98 -26.09 -11.65
N CYS A 152 19.78 -25.74 -11.18
CA CYS A 152 19.50 -24.45 -10.55
C CYS A 152 20.41 -24.14 -9.35
N PHE A 153 20.77 -25.14 -8.52
CA PHE A 153 21.65 -24.95 -7.37
C PHE A 153 23.08 -24.61 -7.82
N TYR A 154 23.57 -25.32 -8.84
CA TYR A 154 24.88 -25.10 -9.40
C TYR A 154 24.97 -23.71 -10.05
N ILE A 155 23.98 -23.37 -10.88
CA ILE A 155 23.89 -22.09 -11.59
C ILE A 155 23.86 -20.92 -10.61
N GLU A 156 22.99 -20.98 -9.60
CA GLU A 156 22.90 -19.91 -8.61
C GLU A 156 24.21 -19.72 -7.83
N ARG A 157 24.81 -20.82 -7.35
CA ARG A 157 26.09 -20.79 -6.62
C ARG A 157 27.19 -20.14 -7.45
N LYS A 158 27.32 -20.54 -8.71
CA LYS A 158 28.33 -19.99 -9.63
C LYS A 158 28.09 -18.53 -9.96
N LEU A 159 26.84 -18.12 -10.14
CA LEU A 159 26.50 -16.72 -10.39
C LEU A 159 26.76 -15.85 -9.16
N ARG A 160 26.42 -16.31 -7.95
CA ARG A 160 26.72 -15.61 -6.69
C ARG A 160 28.21 -15.49 -6.41
N GLU A 161 29.02 -16.48 -6.83
CA GLU A 161 30.49 -16.42 -6.73
C GLU A 161 31.11 -15.39 -7.69
N ARG A 162 30.54 -15.24 -8.88
CA ARG A 162 31.14 -14.46 -9.98
C ARG A 162 30.64 -13.02 -10.06
N MET A 163 29.34 -12.81 -9.84
CA MET A 163 28.69 -11.52 -10.05
C MET A 163 28.81 -10.61 -8.82
N LYS A 164 28.80 -9.28 -9.03
CA LYS A 164 28.84 -8.27 -7.95
C LYS A 164 27.50 -7.58 -7.72
N ILE A 165 26.42 -8.25 -8.09
CA ILE A 165 25.02 -7.84 -7.91
C ILE A 165 24.23 -8.99 -7.28
N PRO A 166 23.13 -8.71 -6.56
CA PRO A 166 22.29 -9.75 -5.97
C PRO A 166 21.76 -10.70 -7.04
N VAL A 167 22.05 -11.99 -6.84
CA VAL A 167 21.45 -13.10 -7.58
C VAL A 167 20.56 -13.86 -6.60
N PHE A 168 19.29 -14.04 -6.96
CA PHE A 168 18.28 -14.67 -6.13
C PHE A 168 17.46 -15.63 -6.97
N HIS A 169 17.26 -16.86 -6.51
CA HIS A 169 16.36 -17.81 -7.14
C HIS A 169 15.02 -17.85 -6.38
N ASP A 170 13.94 -17.38 -7.01
CA ASP A 170 12.67 -17.17 -6.31
C ASP A 170 12.00 -18.49 -5.90
N ASP A 171 12.02 -19.51 -6.77
CA ASP A 171 11.46 -20.83 -6.43
C ASP A 171 12.15 -21.51 -5.25
N GLN A 172 13.43 -21.20 -5.02
CA GLN A 172 14.21 -21.70 -3.88
C GLN A 172 13.98 -20.81 -2.66
N HIS A 173 14.61 -19.64 -2.66
CA HIS A 173 14.73 -18.78 -1.48
C HIS A 173 13.45 -18.00 -1.22
N GLY A 174 12.75 -17.57 -2.27
CA GLY A 174 11.46 -16.88 -2.13
C GLY A 174 10.41 -17.78 -1.49
N THR A 175 10.32 -19.03 -1.95
CA THR A 175 9.48 -20.05 -1.31
C THR A 175 9.92 -20.31 0.13
N ALA A 176 11.22 -20.51 0.37
CA ALA A 176 11.75 -20.78 1.71
C ALA A 176 11.40 -19.68 2.72
N ILE A 177 11.54 -18.41 2.34
CA ILE A 177 11.24 -17.26 3.21
C ILE A 177 9.76 -17.24 3.61
N VAL A 178 8.86 -17.39 2.65
CA VAL A 178 7.41 -17.32 2.94
C VAL A 178 6.95 -18.55 3.74
N VAL A 179 7.48 -19.74 3.43
CA VAL A 179 7.25 -20.96 4.21
C VAL A 179 7.77 -20.80 5.64
N GLY A 180 8.99 -20.28 5.81
CA GLY A 180 9.58 -20.01 7.12
C GLY A 180 8.70 -19.07 7.96
N ALA A 181 8.24 -17.97 7.37
CA ALA A 181 7.37 -17.01 8.06
C ALA A 181 6.04 -17.65 8.50
N ALA A 182 5.41 -18.41 7.61
CA ALA A 182 4.15 -19.08 7.87
C ALA A 182 4.29 -20.20 8.92
N ILE A 183 5.36 -21.00 8.89
CA ILE A 183 5.62 -22.04 9.89
C ILE A 183 5.88 -21.42 11.26
N LEU A 184 6.70 -20.37 11.37
CA LEU A 184 6.94 -19.70 12.66
C LEU A 184 5.64 -19.19 13.29
N ASN A 185 4.79 -18.54 12.48
CA ASN A 185 3.49 -18.08 12.94
C ASN A 185 2.54 -19.24 13.29
N GLY A 186 2.50 -20.29 12.46
CA GLY A 186 1.71 -21.49 12.71
C GLY A 186 2.08 -22.16 14.04
N LEU A 187 3.38 -22.36 14.29
CA LEU A 187 3.89 -22.94 15.53
C LEU A 187 3.53 -22.11 16.76
N LYS A 188 3.57 -20.78 16.64
CA LYS A 188 3.12 -19.85 17.68
C LYS A 188 1.63 -20.03 17.99
N ILE A 189 0.78 -20.18 16.97
CA ILE A 189 -0.66 -20.37 17.13
C ILE A 189 -1.00 -21.72 17.77
N VAL A 190 -0.33 -22.79 17.35
CA VAL A 190 -0.57 -24.12 17.94
C VAL A 190 0.16 -24.32 19.28
N GLY A 191 1.03 -23.39 19.68
CA GLY A 191 1.77 -23.42 20.94
C GLY A 191 2.85 -24.49 20.99
N LYS A 192 3.51 -24.78 19.85
CA LYS A 192 4.55 -25.82 19.75
C LYS A 192 5.95 -25.22 19.70
N ASP A 193 6.88 -25.85 20.41
CA ASP A 193 8.31 -25.49 20.40
C ASP A 193 8.98 -26.05 19.12
N PRO A 194 9.58 -25.20 18.26
CA PRO A 194 10.30 -25.63 17.06
C PRO A 194 11.37 -26.71 17.31
N LYS A 195 11.92 -26.78 18.52
CA LYS A 195 12.93 -27.79 18.88
C LYS A 195 12.38 -29.19 19.13
N LYS A 196 11.06 -29.34 19.29
CA LYS A 196 10.41 -30.60 19.67
C LYS A 196 9.48 -31.15 18.60
N ILE A 197 9.23 -30.40 17.54
CA ILE A 197 8.33 -30.83 16.48
C ILE A 197 8.96 -31.94 15.64
N LYS A 198 8.13 -32.82 15.08
CA LYS A 198 8.51 -33.69 13.95
C LYS A 198 8.01 -33.06 12.63
N LEU A 199 8.92 -32.77 11.71
CA LEU A 199 8.60 -32.23 10.38
C LEU A 199 8.79 -33.31 9.33
N VAL A 200 7.75 -33.55 8.53
CA VAL A 200 7.78 -34.51 7.42
C VAL A 200 7.57 -33.78 6.10
N THR A 201 8.47 -34.00 5.15
CA THR A 201 8.46 -33.33 3.85
C THR A 201 8.15 -34.31 2.74
N SER A 202 7.28 -33.90 1.82
CA SER A 202 7.05 -34.56 0.56
C SER A 202 7.62 -33.69 -0.56
N GLY A 203 8.71 -34.16 -1.16
CA GLY A 203 9.51 -33.42 -2.13
C GLY A 203 10.95 -33.24 -1.66
N ALA A 204 11.90 -33.39 -2.58
CA ALA A 204 13.32 -33.16 -2.36
C ALA A 204 13.95 -32.42 -3.55
N GLY A 205 13.18 -31.52 -4.17
CA GLY A 205 13.65 -30.62 -5.23
C GLY A 205 14.14 -29.27 -4.68
N ALA A 206 14.39 -28.34 -5.60
CA ALA A 206 14.92 -26.99 -5.33
C ALA A 206 14.23 -26.28 -4.15
N ALA A 207 12.91 -26.08 -4.27
CA ALA A 207 12.12 -25.41 -3.26
C ALA A 207 12.13 -26.14 -1.91
N ALA A 208 12.01 -27.46 -1.92
CA ALA A 208 11.94 -28.27 -0.69
C ALA A 208 13.24 -28.19 0.11
N LEU A 209 14.38 -28.45 -0.52
CA LEU A 209 15.67 -28.44 0.16
C LEU A 209 16.04 -27.02 0.66
N ALA A 210 15.74 -25.97 -0.11
CA ALA A 210 15.92 -24.59 0.32
C ALA A 210 15.07 -24.26 1.56
N CYS A 211 13.78 -24.63 1.55
CA CYS A 211 12.90 -24.48 2.71
C CYS A 211 13.48 -25.16 3.95
N LEU A 212 13.92 -26.42 3.82
CA LEU A 212 14.47 -27.18 4.95
C LEU A 212 15.76 -26.59 5.48
N GLY A 213 16.67 -26.17 4.60
CA GLY A 213 17.90 -25.49 4.98
C GLY A 213 17.61 -24.23 5.80
N LEU A 214 16.70 -23.38 5.33
CA LEU A 214 16.31 -22.16 6.07
C LEU A 214 15.61 -22.48 7.39
N LEU A 215 14.73 -23.48 7.44
CA LEU A 215 14.05 -23.91 8.67
C LEU A 215 15.02 -24.41 9.74
N VAL A 216 16.10 -25.09 9.33
CA VAL A 216 17.18 -25.46 10.26
C VAL A 216 17.85 -24.22 10.85
N LYS A 217 18.10 -23.20 10.04
CA LYS A 217 18.68 -21.92 10.49
C LYS A 217 17.73 -21.11 11.39
N LEU A 218 16.42 -21.25 11.19
CA LEU A 218 15.38 -20.68 12.06
C LEU A 218 15.19 -21.46 13.38
N GLY A 219 15.92 -22.56 13.59
CA GLY A 219 16.00 -23.26 14.86
C GLY A 219 15.26 -24.59 14.95
N ILE A 220 14.76 -25.15 13.83
CA ILE A 220 14.26 -26.53 13.80
C ILE A 220 15.47 -27.48 13.73
N PRO A 221 15.66 -28.38 14.71
CA PRO A 221 16.78 -29.31 14.70
C PRO A 221 16.72 -30.20 13.47
N ARG A 222 17.87 -30.45 12.84
CA ARG A 222 17.93 -31.26 11.63
C ARG A 222 17.31 -32.64 11.93
N GLU A 223 17.70 -33.28 13.03
CA GLU A 223 17.26 -34.62 13.43
C GLU A 223 15.74 -34.80 13.44
N ASN A 224 14.97 -33.71 13.56
CA ASN A 224 13.51 -33.69 13.55
C ASN A 224 12.88 -33.65 12.14
N ILE A 225 13.68 -33.51 11.09
CA ILE A 225 13.24 -33.36 9.69
C ILE A 225 13.36 -34.69 8.96
N TRP A 226 12.26 -35.12 8.34
CA TRP A 226 12.15 -36.37 7.60
C TRP A 226 11.74 -36.08 6.16
N VAL A 227 12.61 -36.39 5.21
CA VAL A 227 12.39 -36.08 3.80
C VAL A 227 11.95 -37.33 3.03
N THR A 228 10.98 -37.16 2.14
CA THR A 228 10.54 -38.18 1.19
C THR A 228 10.49 -37.62 -0.22
N ASP A 229 10.84 -38.43 -1.21
CA ASP A 229 10.74 -38.09 -2.63
C ASP A 229 10.12 -39.25 -3.44
N LEU A 230 10.29 -39.22 -4.76
CA LEU A 230 9.74 -40.22 -5.68
C LEU A 230 10.17 -41.66 -5.36
N ALA A 231 11.37 -41.87 -4.79
CA ALA A 231 11.88 -43.18 -4.39
C ALA A 231 11.71 -43.46 -2.89
N GLY A 232 10.92 -42.64 -2.19
CA GLY A 232 10.53 -42.85 -0.79
C GLY A 232 11.37 -42.03 0.19
N VAL A 233 11.53 -42.55 1.41
CA VAL A 233 12.25 -41.86 2.50
C VAL A 233 13.72 -41.66 2.12
N VAL A 234 14.29 -40.53 2.51
CA VAL A 234 15.73 -40.27 2.43
C VAL A 234 16.40 -40.91 3.65
N TYR A 235 16.92 -42.13 3.49
CA TYR A 235 17.45 -42.96 4.57
C TYR A 235 18.94 -43.30 4.39
N GLU A 236 19.59 -43.72 5.49
CA GLU A 236 21.01 -44.08 5.50
C GLU A 236 21.29 -45.32 4.63
N GLY A 237 22.18 -45.18 3.65
CA GLY A 237 22.52 -46.24 2.70
C GLY A 237 21.68 -46.26 1.41
N ARG A 238 20.73 -45.34 1.25
CA ARG A 238 20.02 -45.14 -0.02
C ARG A 238 20.99 -44.60 -1.09
N THR A 239 20.96 -45.17 -2.29
CA THR A 239 21.75 -44.70 -3.46
C THR A 239 20.90 -44.07 -4.56
N GLU A 240 19.61 -44.44 -4.65
CA GLU A 240 18.70 -43.99 -5.69
C GLU A 240 18.31 -42.51 -5.52
N LEU A 241 18.48 -41.72 -6.59
CA LEU A 241 18.14 -40.29 -6.66
C LEU A 241 18.77 -39.47 -5.51
N MET A 242 20.00 -39.78 -5.12
CA MET A 242 20.73 -39.03 -4.09
C MET A 242 21.71 -38.03 -4.72
N ASP A 243 21.74 -36.82 -4.17
CA ASP A 243 22.64 -35.73 -4.53
C ASP A 243 23.27 -35.11 -3.26
N GLU A 244 24.26 -34.24 -3.42
CA GLU A 244 25.03 -33.66 -2.31
C GLU A 244 24.15 -32.87 -1.31
N ASP A 245 23.12 -32.19 -1.79
CA ASP A 245 22.23 -31.38 -0.97
C ASP A 245 21.25 -32.27 -0.20
N LYS A 246 20.74 -33.33 -0.84
CA LYS A 246 19.81 -34.29 -0.24
C LYS A 246 20.46 -35.17 0.82
N ILE A 247 21.74 -35.52 0.67
CA ILE A 247 22.49 -36.32 1.66
C ILE A 247 22.43 -35.67 3.06
N GLN A 248 22.36 -34.34 3.13
CA GLN A 248 22.25 -33.63 4.40
C GLN A 248 20.99 -33.98 5.19
N PHE A 249 19.96 -34.55 4.56
CA PHE A 249 18.66 -34.91 5.17
C PHE A 249 18.43 -36.41 5.42
N VAL A 250 19.46 -37.23 5.26
CA VAL A 250 19.46 -38.67 5.55
C VAL A 250 19.07 -39.03 7.01
N GLN A 251 18.07 -39.90 7.17
CA GLN A 251 17.65 -40.41 8.48
C GLN A 251 18.06 -41.87 8.68
N LYS A 252 18.40 -42.23 9.91
CA LYS A 252 18.62 -43.64 10.30
C LYS A 252 17.28 -44.27 10.64
N THR A 253 16.70 -45.04 9.71
CA THR A 253 15.35 -45.59 9.85
C THR A 253 15.10 -46.81 8.96
N GLU A 254 14.15 -47.66 9.36
CA GLU A 254 13.60 -48.75 8.55
C GLU A 254 12.40 -48.31 7.69
N HIS A 255 11.88 -47.09 7.88
CA HIS A 255 10.80 -46.57 7.06
C HIS A 255 11.26 -46.31 5.62
N ARG A 256 10.37 -46.58 4.66
CA ARG A 256 10.62 -46.43 3.22
C ARG A 256 9.58 -45.56 2.52
N THR A 257 8.39 -45.38 3.10
CA THR A 257 7.31 -44.62 2.46
C THR A 257 6.87 -43.42 3.30
N LEU A 258 6.26 -42.42 2.66
CA LEU A 258 5.65 -41.27 3.33
C LEU A 258 4.63 -41.71 4.39
N ALA A 259 3.80 -42.70 4.07
CA ALA A 259 2.79 -43.24 4.97
C ALA A 259 3.37 -43.75 6.30
N GLN A 260 4.59 -44.30 6.26
CA GLN A 260 5.25 -44.87 7.43
C GLN A 260 5.89 -43.80 8.31
N VAL A 261 6.38 -42.71 7.73
CA VAL A 261 7.12 -41.67 8.48
C VAL A 261 6.21 -40.56 9.00
N ILE A 262 5.02 -40.38 8.43
CA ILE A 262 4.11 -39.26 8.76
C ILE A 262 3.39 -39.41 10.11
N GLU A 263 3.37 -40.61 10.67
CA GLU A 263 2.78 -40.85 12.00
C GLU A 263 3.42 -39.94 13.06
N GLY A 264 2.56 -39.25 13.82
CA GLY A 264 2.98 -38.30 14.85
C GLY A 264 3.67 -37.03 14.34
N ALA A 265 3.62 -36.73 13.04
CA ALA A 265 4.20 -35.49 12.52
C ALA A 265 3.42 -34.25 13.01
N ASP A 266 4.14 -33.22 13.44
CA ASP A 266 3.57 -31.92 13.83
C ASP A 266 3.41 -31.00 12.63
N VAL A 267 4.30 -31.14 11.64
CA VAL A 267 4.33 -30.35 10.42
C VAL A 267 4.46 -31.28 9.23
N PHE A 268 3.57 -31.13 8.25
CA PHE A 268 3.74 -31.66 6.91
C PHE A 268 4.08 -30.51 5.96
N LEU A 269 5.16 -30.65 5.20
CA LEU A 269 5.58 -29.72 4.15
C LEU A 269 5.56 -30.42 2.79
N GLY A 270 4.55 -30.14 1.98
CA GLY A 270 4.42 -30.60 0.61
C GLY A 270 4.95 -29.56 -0.36
N LEU A 271 5.97 -29.96 -1.13
CA LEU A 271 6.55 -29.22 -2.25
C LEU A 271 6.84 -30.24 -3.38
N SER A 272 5.83 -31.03 -3.73
CA SER A 272 5.96 -32.13 -4.69
C SER A 272 4.82 -32.17 -5.71
N ALA A 273 3.96 -33.18 -5.66
CA ALA A 273 2.93 -33.45 -6.64
C ALA A 273 1.55 -33.52 -5.97
N GLY A 274 0.52 -33.16 -6.74
CA GLY A 274 -0.85 -33.15 -6.26
C GLY A 274 -1.35 -34.54 -5.83
N GLY A 275 -2.10 -34.59 -4.73
CA GLY A 275 -2.75 -35.81 -4.23
C GLY A 275 -1.82 -36.84 -3.56
N VAL A 276 -0.57 -36.49 -3.21
CA VAL A 276 0.37 -37.40 -2.55
C VAL A 276 0.00 -37.66 -1.08
N LEU A 277 -0.50 -36.66 -0.36
CA LEU A 277 -0.93 -36.81 1.04
C LEU A 277 -2.36 -37.35 1.07
N LYS A 278 -2.60 -38.40 1.87
CA LYS A 278 -3.90 -39.08 1.97
C LYS A 278 -4.58 -38.82 3.31
N GLN A 279 -5.91 -38.87 3.32
CA GLN A 279 -6.73 -38.67 4.54
C GLN A 279 -6.30 -39.55 5.72
N ASP A 280 -5.97 -40.82 5.49
CA ASP A 280 -5.53 -41.71 6.58
C ASP A 280 -4.17 -41.34 7.15
N MET A 281 -3.29 -40.73 6.34
CA MET A 281 -2.02 -40.16 6.83
C MET A 281 -2.27 -38.92 7.67
N VAL A 282 -3.23 -38.07 7.27
CA VAL A 282 -3.60 -36.89 8.04
C VAL A 282 -4.15 -37.27 9.41
N LYS A 283 -4.93 -38.36 9.52
CA LYS A 283 -5.44 -38.86 10.81
C LYS A 283 -4.31 -39.28 11.77
N SER A 284 -3.20 -39.81 11.25
CA SER A 284 -2.10 -40.32 12.09
C SER A 284 -1.09 -39.25 12.52
N MET A 285 -1.16 -38.02 11.99
CA MET A 285 -0.32 -36.90 12.43
C MET A 285 -0.62 -36.49 13.88
N ALA A 286 0.23 -35.69 14.51
CA ALA A 286 0.05 -35.19 15.88
C ALA A 286 -1.18 -34.26 16.02
N ALA A 287 -1.61 -33.97 17.25
CA ALA A 287 -2.69 -33.00 17.52
C ALA A 287 -2.30 -31.59 17.04
N LYS A 288 -3.26 -30.82 16.53
CA LYS A 288 -3.07 -29.51 15.90
C LYS A 288 -1.91 -29.49 14.90
N PRO A 289 -1.92 -30.35 13.86
CA PRO A 289 -0.84 -30.39 12.90
C PRO A 289 -0.88 -29.15 11.99
N LEU A 290 0.29 -28.71 11.54
CA LEU A 290 0.40 -27.74 10.46
C LEU A 290 0.61 -28.50 9.15
N ILE A 291 -0.24 -28.25 8.16
CA ILE A 291 -0.18 -28.94 6.87
C ILE A 291 -0.03 -27.89 5.78
N PHE A 292 1.16 -27.86 5.18
CA PHE A 292 1.52 -27.00 4.06
C PHE A 292 1.46 -27.84 2.79
N ALA A 293 0.40 -27.70 1.99
CA ALA A 293 0.24 -28.42 0.73
C ALA A 293 0.41 -27.44 -0.45
N LEU A 294 1.66 -27.24 -0.88
CA LEU A 294 2.08 -26.13 -1.74
C LEU A 294 2.24 -26.50 -3.22
N ALA A 295 1.97 -27.74 -3.63
CA ALA A 295 1.96 -28.12 -5.04
C ALA A 295 0.93 -27.30 -5.84
N ASN A 296 1.33 -26.85 -7.04
CA ASN A 296 0.48 -26.10 -7.96
C ASN A 296 0.32 -26.84 -9.30
N PRO A 297 -0.85 -26.77 -9.96
CA PRO A 297 -2.07 -26.10 -9.51
C PRO A 297 -2.90 -26.91 -8.51
N ASN A 298 -2.60 -28.21 -8.33
CA ASN A 298 -3.32 -29.10 -7.42
C ASN A 298 -2.43 -29.43 -6.21
N PRO A 299 -2.89 -29.19 -4.97
CA PRO A 299 -2.11 -29.43 -3.75
C PRO A 299 -1.93 -30.92 -3.45
N GLU A 300 -0.96 -31.24 -2.59
CA GLU A 300 -0.69 -32.61 -2.10
C GLU A 300 -1.93 -33.25 -1.46
N ILE A 301 -2.80 -32.46 -0.86
CA ILE A 301 -4.15 -32.84 -0.42
C ILE A 301 -5.07 -31.62 -0.50
N ASP A 302 -6.34 -31.83 -0.81
CA ASP A 302 -7.32 -30.74 -0.81
C ASP A 302 -7.66 -30.30 0.63
N PRO A 303 -7.78 -28.99 0.93
CA PRO A 303 -8.19 -28.53 2.25
C PRO A 303 -9.51 -29.12 2.75
N ASP A 304 -10.46 -29.41 1.85
CA ASP A 304 -11.73 -30.02 2.23
C ASP A 304 -11.56 -31.48 2.69
N ASP A 305 -10.64 -32.22 2.06
CA ASP A 305 -10.31 -33.60 2.46
C ASP A 305 -9.65 -33.65 3.84
N VAL A 306 -8.85 -32.65 4.20
CA VAL A 306 -8.26 -32.50 5.53
C VAL A 306 -9.33 -32.20 6.57
N LYS A 307 -10.18 -31.19 6.32
CA LYS A 307 -11.29 -30.83 7.22
C LYS A 307 -12.24 -31.99 7.51
N ALA A 308 -12.44 -32.88 6.54
CA ALA A 308 -13.28 -34.06 6.71
C ALA A 308 -12.75 -35.09 7.71
N VAL A 309 -11.43 -35.08 8.01
CA VAL A 309 -10.80 -36.06 8.91
C VAL A 309 -10.12 -35.44 10.12
N ARG A 310 -9.93 -34.11 10.11
CA ARG A 310 -9.27 -33.38 11.18
C ARG A 310 -9.73 -31.92 11.23
N ASP A 311 -10.37 -31.54 12.32
CA ASP A 311 -10.92 -30.22 12.58
C ASP A 311 -9.92 -29.26 13.26
N ASP A 312 -8.87 -29.80 13.88
CA ASP A 312 -7.83 -29.04 14.59
C ASP A 312 -6.58 -28.72 13.72
N ALA A 313 -6.56 -29.16 12.46
CA ALA A 313 -5.45 -28.91 11.54
C ALA A 313 -5.44 -27.47 11.01
N ILE A 314 -4.26 -26.87 10.94
CA ILE A 314 -4.05 -25.59 10.26
C ILE A 314 -3.45 -25.85 8.88
N MET A 315 -4.15 -25.40 7.84
CA MET A 315 -3.78 -25.60 6.44
C MET A 315 -3.18 -24.34 5.83
N ALA A 316 -2.19 -24.52 4.95
CA ALA A 316 -1.67 -23.51 4.04
C ALA A 316 -1.48 -24.12 2.64
N THR A 317 -1.77 -23.35 1.59
CA THR A 317 -1.64 -23.80 0.19
C THR A 317 -1.03 -22.71 -0.69
N GLY A 318 -0.64 -23.04 -1.92
CA GLY A 318 -0.23 -22.04 -2.92
C GLY A 318 -1.40 -21.28 -3.57
N ARG A 319 -2.64 -21.74 -3.36
CA ARG A 319 -3.81 -21.25 -4.09
C ARG A 319 -4.43 -20.01 -3.44
N THR A 320 -4.94 -19.10 -4.28
CA THR A 320 -5.56 -17.84 -3.86
C THR A 320 -6.95 -18.01 -3.23
N ASP A 321 -7.61 -19.14 -3.47
CA ASP A 321 -8.99 -19.39 -3.06
C ASP A 321 -9.14 -20.04 -1.66
N TYR A 322 -8.02 -20.23 -0.96
CA TYR A 322 -8.00 -20.74 0.43
C TYR A 322 -7.27 -19.77 1.39
N PRO A 323 -7.55 -19.87 2.70
CA PRO A 323 -6.76 -19.17 3.72
C PRO A 323 -5.27 -19.54 3.66
N ASN A 324 -4.42 -18.69 4.26
CA ASN A 324 -2.98 -18.93 4.38
C ASN A 324 -2.28 -19.23 3.03
N GLN A 325 -2.50 -18.37 2.04
CA GLN A 325 -1.85 -18.51 0.74
C GLN A 325 -0.34 -18.25 0.83
N VAL A 326 0.47 -19.30 0.76
CA VAL A 326 1.92 -19.22 0.70
C VAL A 326 2.34 -18.94 -0.74
N ASN A 327 2.68 -17.69 -1.02
CA ASN A 327 3.09 -17.24 -2.35
C ASN A 327 4.35 -16.36 -2.27
N ASN A 328 5.33 -16.65 -3.12
CA ASN A 328 6.62 -15.97 -3.17
C ASN A 328 6.55 -14.47 -3.52
N VAL A 329 5.41 -13.99 -4.05
CA VAL A 329 5.12 -12.54 -4.20
C VAL A 329 5.23 -11.74 -2.90
N LEU A 330 5.10 -12.41 -1.75
CA LEU A 330 5.30 -11.79 -0.43
C LEU A 330 6.77 -11.50 -0.12
N CYS A 331 7.70 -11.99 -0.94
CA CYS A 331 9.15 -11.92 -0.71
C CYS A 331 9.88 -11.16 -1.82
N PHE A 332 9.93 -11.70 -3.05
CA PHE A 332 10.88 -11.25 -4.07
C PHE A 332 10.82 -9.75 -4.40
N PRO A 333 9.65 -9.06 -4.50
CA PRO A 333 9.65 -7.64 -4.83
C PRO A 333 10.38 -6.81 -3.76
N TYR A 334 10.22 -7.21 -2.50
CA TYR A 334 10.65 -6.43 -1.36
C TYR A 334 12.08 -6.73 -0.92
N ILE A 335 12.54 -7.98 -1.09
CA ILE A 335 13.94 -8.33 -0.85
C ILE A 335 14.85 -7.60 -1.85
N PHE A 336 14.47 -7.56 -3.13
CA PHE A 336 15.19 -6.79 -4.13
C PHE A 336 15.10 -5.29 -3.87
N ARG A 337 13.97 -4.76 -3.41
CA ARG A 337 13.87 -3.32 -3.09
C ARG A 337 14.91 -2.91 -2.04
N GLY A 338 15.01 -3.68 -0.95
CA GLY A 338 16.01 -3.46 0.09
C GLY A 338 17.43 -3.63 -0.42
N ALA A 339 17.70 -4.72 -1.15
CA ALA A 339 19.01 -5.03 -1.72
C ALA A 339 19.50 -3.96 -2.71
N LEU A 340 18.65 -3.53 -3.64
CA LEU A 340 18.97 -2.50 -4.63
C LEU A 340 19.20 -1.14 -3.97
N ASP A 341 18.37 -0.74 -3.02
CA ASP A 341 18.48 0.57 -2.38
C ASP A 341 19.79 0.73 -1.59
N CYS A 342 20.20 -0.32 -0.85
CA CYS A 342 21.46 -0.32 -0.12
C CYS A 342 22.69 -0.71 -0.99
N GLY A 343 22.47 -1.03 -2.26
CA GLY A 343 23.53 -1.49 -3.16
C GLY A 343 24.20 -2.78 -2.67
N ALA A 344 23.42 -3.75 -2.19
CA ALA A 344 23.93 -5.06 -1.80
C ALA A 344 24.68 -5.70 -2.97
N THR A 345 25.80 -6.37 -2.70
CA THR A 345 26.58 -7.10 -3.71
C THR A 345 26.12 -8.54 -3.89
N THR A 346 25.35 -9.07 -2.93
CA THR A 346 24.75 -10.41 -2.94
C THR A 346 23.52 -10.41 -2.01
N ILE A 347 22.70 -11.46 -2.06
CA ILE A 347 21.70 -11.74 -1.02
C ILE A 347 22.33 -12.71 -0.03
N THR A 348 22.29 -12.42 1.28
CA THR A 348 22.85 -13.31 2.32
C THR A 348 21.75 -14.05 3.09
N LEU A 349 22.12 -15.11 3.81
CA LEU A 349 21.19 -15.84 4.67
C LEU A 349 20.60 -14.93 5.76
N GLU A 350 21.37 -13.99 6.29
CA GLU A 350 20.92 -13.01 7.28
C GLU A 350 19.80 -12.12 6.70
N MET A 351 19.90 -11.74 5.43
CA MET A 351 18.85 -10.99 4.73
C MET A 351 17.58 -11.82 4.55
N GLU A 352 17.71 -13.12 4.22
CA GLU A 352 16.58 -14.03 4.11
C GLU A 352 15.87 -14.22 5.46
N ILE A 353 16.62 -14.43 6.54
CA ILE A 353 16.09 -14.54 7.92
C ILE A 353 15.41 -13.23 8.35
N ALA A 354 15.99 -12.07 8.02
CA ALA A 354 15.36 -10.78 8.29
C ALA A 354 14.03 -10.63 7.54
N ALA A 355 13.94 -11.09 6.29
CA ALA A 355 12.70 -11.11 5.53
C ALA A 355 11.65 -12.05 6.15
N VAL A 356 12.05 -13.25 6.60
CA VAL A 356 11.17 -14.19 7.32
C VAL A 356 10.52 -13.51 8.52
N HIS A 357 11.32 -12.91 9.40
CA HIS A 357 10.81 -12.24 10.60
C HIS A 357 9.93 -11.04 10.25
N ALA A 358 10.31 -10.22 9.27
CA ALA A 358 9.51 -9.07 8.85
C ALA A 358 8.13 -9.47 8.31
N ILE A 359 8.03 -10.56 7.54
CA ILE A 359 6.75 -11.10 7.04
C ILE A 359 5.93 -11.67 8.20
N ALA A 360 6.55 -12.46 9.07
CA ALA A 360 5.88 -13.10 10.19
C ALA A 360 5.29 -12.07 11.18
N GLU A 361 6.06 -11.05 11.52
CA GLU A 361 5.63 -9.95 12.39
C GLU A 361 4.53 -9.10 11.75
N LEU A 362 4.59 -8.89 10.42
CA LEU A 362 3.55 -8.13 9.72
C LEU A 362 2.18 -8.82 9.78
N ALA A 363 2.13 -10.15 9.69
CA ALA A 363 0.88 -10.90 9.85
C ALA A 363 0.25 -10.74 11.24
N GLN A 364 1.08 -10.51 12.26
CA GLN A 364 0.66 -10.30 13.65
C GLN A 364 0.24 -8.85 13.91
N ALA A 365 0.59 -7.92 13.00
CA ALA A 365 0.24 -6.51 13.09
C ALA A 365 -1.17 -6.24 12.54
N GLU A 366 -1.83 -5.25 13.13
CA GLU A 366 -3.16 -4.76 12.73
C GLU A 366 -3.33 -4.50 11.23
N GLN A 367 -4.54 -4.71 10.73
CA GLN A 367 -4.87 -4.58 9.32
C GLN A 367 -4.80 -3.15 8.77
N SER A 368 -4.21 -2.99 7.58
CA SER A 368 -4.38 -1.75 6.77
C SER A 368 -5.77 -1.73 6.11
N GLU A 369 -6.42 -0.56 6.04
CA GLU A 369 -7.70 -0.36 5.33
C GLU A 369 -7.61 -0.84 3.87
N VAL A 370 -6.46 -0.66 3.23
CA VAL A 370 -6.22 -1.08 1.84
C VAL A 370 -6.39 -2.60 1.67
N VAL A 371 -5.97 -3.38 2.67
CA VAL A 371 -6.12 -4.84 2.68
C VAL A 371 -7.58 -5.23 2.88
N ALA A 372 -8.25 -4.60 3.85
CA ALA A 372 -9.67 -4.85 4.11
C ALA A 372 -10.55 -4.53 2.89
N ALA A 373 -10.21 -3.48 2.13
CA ALA A 373 -10.92 -3.11 0.91
C ALA A 373 -10.66 -4.07 -0.27
N ALA A 374 -9.46 -4.65 -0.36
CA ALA A 374 -9.11 -5.62 -1.40
C ALA A 374 -9.72 -7.01 -1.15
N TYR A 375 -9.98 -7.37 0.12
CA TYR A 375 -10.44 -8.68 0.56
C TYR A 375 -11.74 -8.57 1.39
N VAL A 376 -12.77 -7.97 0.80
CA VAL A 376 -14.06 -7.73 1.49
C VAL A 376 -14.71 -9.06 1.89
N GLY A 377 -15.00 -9.22 3.19
CA GLY A 377 -15.68 -10.38 3.74
C GLY A 377 -14.78 -11.50 4.25
N GLU A 378 -13.45 -11.36 4.15
CA GLU A 378 -12.52 -12.31 4.75
C GLU A 378 -12.14 -11.93 6.19
N PRO A 379 -12.03 -12.90 7.13
CA PRO A 379 -11.48 -12.66 8.45
C PRO A 379 -9.96 -12.48 8.33
N LEU A 380 -9.47 -11.29 8.65
CA LEU A 380 -8.07 -10.92 8.45
C LEU A 380 -7.35 -10.64 9.79
N ALA A 381 -7.74 -11.34 10.85
CA ALA A 381 -7.09 -11.26 12.16
C ALA A 381 -6.09 -12.42 12.31
N PHE A 382 -4.92 -12.15 12.89
CA PHE A 382 -3.91 -13.16 13.16
C PHE A 382 -4.51 -14.37 13.88
N GLY A 383 -4.43 -15.55 13.26
CA GLY A 383 -5.21 -16.71 13.69
C GLY A 383 -5.00 -17.93 12.76
N PRO A 384 -5.69 -19.04 13.01
CA PRO A 384 -5.56 -20.28 12.22
C PRO A 384 -5.78 -20.08 10.71
N GLU A 385 -6.59 -19.11 10.31
CA GLU A 385 -6.85 -18.79 8.89
C GLU A 385 -6.03 -17.59 8.36
N TYR A 386 -5.14 -17.02 9.18
CA TYR A 386 -4.29 -15.88 8.81
C TYR A 386 -2.89 -15.96 9.46
N LEU A 387 -2.02 -16.79 8.87
CA LEU A 387 -0.62 -16.99 9.28
C LEU A 387 0.34 -16.00 8.61
N ILE A 388 -0.04 -15.45 7.45
CA ILE A 388 0.83 -14.63 6.59
C ILE A 388 0.04 -13.49 5.97
N PRO A 389 0.67 -12.33 5.73
CA PRO A 389 0.00 -11.18 5.14
C PRO A 389 -0.45 -11.48 3.71
N LYS A 390 -1.44 -10.71 3.23
CA LYS A 390 -1.93 -10.83 1.86
C LYS A 390 -1.02 -10.05 0.88
N PRO A 391 -0.87 -10.48 -0.39
CA PRO A 391 0.00 -9.83 -1.38
C PRO A 391 -0.21 -8.32 -1.58
N PHE A 392 -1.45 -7.86 -1.46
CA PHE A 392 -1.80 -6.44 -1.61
C PHE A 392 -1.66 -5.61 -0.33
N ASP A 393 -1.00 -6.14 0.70
CA ASP A 393 -0.70 -5.34 1.88
C ASP A 393 0.39 -4.30 1.59
N PRO A 394 0.05 -2.98 1.55
CA PRO A 394 1.00 -1.93 1.25
C PRO A 394 2.18 -1.87 2.23
N ARG A 395 2.04 -2.47 3.41
CA ARG A 395 3.05 -2.45 4.48
C ARG A 395 4.19 -3.43 4.25
N LEU A 396 4.02 -4.41 3.34
CA LEU A 396 5.07 -5.36 2.97
C LEU A 396 6.36 -4.65 2.58
N MET A 397 6.28 -3.66 1.69
CA MET A 397 7.44 -2.88 1.28
C MET A 397 8.07 -2.09 2.44
N MET A 398 7.25 -1.51 3.32
CA MET A 398 7.71 -0.70 4.46
C MET A 398 8.33 -1.53 5.59
N LYS A 399 8.05 -2.84 5.64
CA LYS A 399 8.60 -3.75 6.65
C LYS A 399 9.79 -4.55 6.15
N ILE A 400 9.66 -5.16 4.98
CA ILE A 400 10.66 -6.11 4.47
C ILE A 400 11.88 -5.38 3.92
N ALA A 401 11.70 -4.36 3.06
CA ALA A 401 12.83 -3.70 2.43
C ALA A 401 13.81 -3.05 3.44
N PRO A 402 13.34 -2.34 4.51
CA PRO A 402 14.24 -1.85 5.55
C PRO A 402 14.92 -2.95 6.37
N ALA A 403 14.23 -4.05 6.67
CA ALA A 403 14.82 -5.18 7.41
C ALA A 403 15.95 -5.83 6.59
N VAL A 404 15.72 -6.02 5.30
CA VAL A 404 16.70 -6.56 4.35
C VAL A 404 17.87 -5.61 4.17
N ALA A 405 17.63 -4.31 4.03
CA ALA A 405 18.70 -3.31 3.90
C ALA A 405 19.56 -3.22 5.16
N GLN A 406 18.97 -3.33 6.35
CA GLN A 406 19.71 -3.38 7.62
C GLN A 406 20.57 -4.65 7.69
N ALA A 407 19.99 -5.82 7.40
CA ALA A 407 20.73 -7.08 7.40
C ALA A 407 21.89 -7.09 6.39
N ALA A 408 21.71 -6.45 5.23
CA ALA A 408 22.78 -6.28 4.23
C ALA A 408 23.93 -5.41 4.75
N ALA A 409 23.61 -4.35 5.50
CA ALA A 409 24.62 -3.50 6.14
C ALA A 409 25.36 -4.26 7.26
N ASP A 410 24.61 -4.95 8.13
CA ASP A 410 25.17 -5.74 9.24
C ASP A 410 26.07 -6.88 8.74
N SER A 411 25.74 -7.47 7.59
CA SER A 411 26.53 -8.53 6.95
C SER A 411 27.69 -8.00 6.10
N GLY A 412 27.85 -6.68 5.98
CA GLY A 412 28.95 -6.04 5.24
C GLY A 412 28.84 -6.14 3.71
N VAL A 413 27.69 -6.51 3.16
CA VAL A 413 27.47 -6.65 1.70
C VAL A 413 26.86 -5.40 1.06
N ALA A 414 26.37 -4.45 1.86
CA ALA A 414 25.84 -3.18 1.36
C ALA A 414 26.95 -2.22 0.93
N SER A 415 27.05 -1.92 -0.37
CA SER A 415 28.00 -0.91 -0.87
C SER A 415 27.57 0.53 -0.59
N ARG A 416 26.27 0.75 -0.34
CA ARG A 416 25.65 2.04 -0.04
C ARG A 416 24.69 1.89 1.15
N PRO A 417 25.20 1.63 2.37
CA PRO A 417 24.34 1.39 3.52
C PRO A 417 23.43 2.59 3.81
N ILE A 418 22.20 2.30 4.23
CA ILE A 418 21.19 3.32 4.52
C ILE A 418 21.46 3.91 5.90
N ALA A 419 21.94 5.16 5.96
CA ALA A 419 22.33 5.80 7.21
C ALA A 419 21.14 6.14 8.13
N ASP A 420 19.99 6.47 7.56
CA ASP A 420 18.76 6.80 8.29
C ASP A 420 17.62 5.91 7.80
N LEU A 421 17.37 4.83 8.55
CA LEU A 421 16.31 3.87 8.22
C LEU A 421 14.92 4.46 8.38
N ASP A 422 14.72 5.45 9.26
CA ASP A 422 13.40 6.06 9.45
C ASP A 422 13.07 6.97 8.28
N ALA A 423 14.01 7.79 7.82
CA ALA A 423 13.87 8.55 6.58
C ALA A 423 13.65 7.63 5.37
N TYR A 424 14.31 6.46 5.34
CA TYR A 424 14.09 5.47 4.29
C TYR A 424 12.68 4.88 4.33
N ARG A 425 12.15 4.52 5.51
CA ARG A 425 10.75 4.08 5.68
C ARG A 425 9.77 5.15 5.20
N GLU A 426 10.00 6.42 5.55
CA GLU A 426 9.18 7.53 5.06
C GLU A 426 9.22 7.67 3.52
N LYS A 427 10.40 7.48 2.91
CA LYS A 427 10.55 7.50 1.45
C LYS A 427 9.73 6.38 0.80
N LEU A 428 9.80 5.16 1.34
CA LEU A 428 9.01 4.02 0.87
C LEU A 428 7.51 4.25 1.07
N GLN A 429 7.10 4.89 2.17
CA GLN A 429 5.72 5.29 2.41
C GLN A 429 5.21 6.26 1.32
N GLY A 430 6.05 7.20 0.86
CA GLY A 430 5.70 8.09 -0.25
C GLY A 430 5.45 7.38 -1.58
N PHE A 431 6.09 6.23 -1.81
CA PHE A 431 5.86 5.39 -2.99
C PHE A 431 4.52 4.64 -2.92
N VAL A 432 4.17 4.16 -1.73
CA VAL A 432 2.90 3.44 -1.46
C VAL A 432 1.70 4.38 -1.45
N TYR A 433 1.86 5.60 -0.92
CA TYR A 433 0.79 6.56 -0.73
C TYR A 433 1.09 7.83 -1.51
N ALA A 434 0.51 8.01 -2.70
CA ALA A 434 0.78 9.17 -3.57
C ALA A 434 0.44 10.54 -2.96
N SER A 435 -0.22 10.58 -1.79
CA SER A 435 -0.43 11.80 -0.98
C SER A 435 0.73 12.16 -0.04
N GLY A 436 1.71 11.27 0.14
CA GLY A 436 2.75 11.35 1.18
C GLY A 436 3.62 12.60 1.09
N THR A 437 4.04 12.99 -0.12
CA THR A 437 4.94 14.15 -0.30
C THR A 437 4.28 15.48 0.05
N MET A 438 3.00 15.67 -0.28
CA MET A 438 2.25 16.89 0.04
C MET A 438 1.95 16.97 1.55
N MET A 439 1.58 15.84 2.16
CA MET A 439 1.16 15.82 3.56
C MET A 439 2.33 15.83 4.55
N LYS A 440 3.56 15.47 4.14
CA LYS A 440 4.73 15.35 5.02
C LYS A 440 4.98 16.57 5.93
N PRO A 441 4.96 17.83 5.43
CA PRO A 441 5.13 18.99 6.30
C PRO A 441 4.01 19.12 7.34
N ILE A 442 2.77 18.82 6.96
CA ILE A 442 1.59 18.90 7.83
C ILE A 442 1.67 17.84 8.93
N PHE A 443 2.03 16.59 8.59
CA PHE A 443 2.24 15.53 9.59
C PHE A 443 3.36 15.88 10.56
N THR A 444 4.47 16.43 10.05
CA THR A 444 5.60 16.87 10.89
C THR A 444 5.16 17.95 11.88
N ALA A 445 4.38 18.94 11.42
CA ALA A 445 3.83 19.99 12.26
C ALA A 445 2.84 19.43 13.30
N ALA A 446 1.93 18.55 12.87
CA ALA A 446 0.95 17.91 13.74
C ALA A 446 1.62 17.10 14.86
N LYS A 447 2.64 16.30 14.55
CA LYS A 447 3.39 15.51 15.55
C LYS A 447 4.11 16.38 16.58
N ARG A 448 4.48 17.63 16.25
CA ARG A 448 5.13 18.58 17.19
C ARG A 448 4.15 19.50 17.92
N ALA A 449 2.87 19.49 17.55
CA ALA A 449 1.88 20.40 18.08
C ALA A 449 1.55 20.14 19.57
N LEU A 450 1.09 21.18 20.28
CA LEU A 450 0.70 21.06 21.69
C LEU A 450 -0.81 20.79 21.82
N LYS A 451 -1.62 21.46 21.01
CA LYS A 451 -3.08 21.26 20.95
C LYS A 451 -3.41 20.11 20.01
N LYS A 452 -3.79 18.97 20.57
CA LYS A 452 -3.91 17.70 19.83
C LYS A 452 -5.19 16.93 20.12
N ARG A 453 -6.12 17.48 20.92
CA ARG A 453 -7.38 16.80 21.23
C ARG A 453 -8.35 17.00 20.07
N ILE A 454 -8.68 15.95 19.34
CA ILE A 454 -9.55 16.04 18.15
C ILE A 454 -10.82 15.22 18.37
N ALA A 455 -11.97 15.89 18.31
CA ALA A 455 -13.27 15.22 18.35
C ALA A 455 -13.60 14.56 17.01
N TYR A 456 -13.96 13.28 17.06
CA TYR A 456 -14.57 12.58 15.94
C TYR A 456 -16.05 12.38 16.22
N SER A 457 -16.88 13.07 15.43
CA SER A 457 -18.34 13.03 15.61
C SER A 457 -18.88 11.63 15.43
N GLU A 458 -18.47 10.93 14.38
CA GLU A 458 -18.92 9.58 14.09
C GLU A 458 -18.01 8.53 14.74
N GLY A 459 -17.80 8.63 16.06
CA GLY A 459 -16.83 7.82 16.81
C GLY A 459 -17.09 6.30 16.83
N GLU A 460 -18.30 5.86 16.46
CA GLU A 460 -18.61 4.43 16.33
C GLU A 460 -18.22 3.87 14.95
N GLU A 461 -18.00 4.71 13.93
CA GLU A 461 -17.86 4.27 12.54
C GLU A 461 -16.49 3.61 12.27
N GLU A 462 -16.47 2.54 11.47
CA GLU A 462 -15.27 1.69 11.27
C GLU A 462 -14.05 2.47 10.75
N ARG A 463 -14.24 3.32 9.73
CA ARG A 463 -13.14 4.09 9.14
C ARG A 463 -12.64 5.14 10.13
N VAL A 464 -13.52 5.71 10.96
CA VAL A 464 -13.11 6.61 12.05
C VAL A 464 -12.27 5.87 13.08
N LEU A 465 -12.68 4.67 13.53
CA LEU A 465 -11.92 3.87 14.50
C LEU A 465 -10.55 3.44 13.97
N ARG A 466 -10.49 2.98 12.72
CA ARG A 466 -9.22 2.65 12.03
C ARG A 466 -8.32 3.88 11.88
N ALA A 467 -8.89 5.05 11.57
CA ALA A 467 -8.13 6.29 11.49
C ALA A 467 -7.58 6.71 12.85
N ALA A 468 -8.39 6.57 13.91
CA ALA A 468 -7.99 6.87 15.29
C ALA A 468 -6.79 6.03 15.72
N GLN A 469 -6.78 4.73 15.39
CA GLN A 469 -5.64 3.83 15.63
C GLN A 469 -4.35 4.37 14.99
N ILE A 470 -4.39 4.68 13.69
CA ILE A 470 -3.22 5.24 12.97
C ILE A 470 -2.78 6.58 13.58
N VAL A 471 -3.74 7.44 13.92
CA VAL A 471 -3.49 8.76 14.51
C VAL A 471 -2.78 8.65 15.85
N VAL A 472 -3.16 7.66 16.68
CA VAL A 472 -2.50 7.36 17.96
C VAL A 472 -1.12 6.76 17.74
N ASP A 473 -1.00 5.71 16.90
CA ASP A 473 0.26 5.02 16.62
C ASP A 473 1.33 5.99 16.06
N GLU A 474 0.92 6.92 15.21
CA GLU A 474 1.82 7.92 14.62
C GLU A 474 2.05 9.15 15.52
N GLY A 475 1.38 9.26 16.67
CA GLY A 475 1.49 10.39 17.60
C GLY A 475 0.97 11.71 17.04
N ILE A 476 -0.04 11.66 16.15
CA ILE A 476 -0.60 12.83 15.46
C ILE A 476 -1.54 13.61 16.37
N ALA A 477 -2.49 12.93 17.01
CA ALA A 477 -3.53 13.53 17.83
C ALA A 477 -3.97 12.59 18.97
N ARG A 478 -4.70 13.12 19.95
CA ARG A 478 -5.46 12.36 20.94
C ARG A 478 -6.94 12.37 20.53
N PRO A 479 -7.50 11.23 20.06
CA PRO A 479 -8.89 11.17 19.66
C PRO A 479 -9.87 11.33 20.82
N THR A 480 -10.96 12.05 20.59
CA THR A 480 -12.18 12.03 21.42
C THR A 480 -13.33 11.49 20.58
N LEU A 481 -13.76 10.26 20.86
CA LEU A 481 -14.77 9.56 20.09
C LEU A 481 -16.17 9.84 20.66
N ILE A 482 -17.08 10.36 19.83
CA ILE A 482 -18.47 10.60 20.23
C ILE A 482 -19.31 9.38 19.82
N GLY A 483 -19.95 8.73 20.80
CA GLY A 483 -20.73 7.53 20.57
C GLY A 483 -21.09 6.79 21.85
N ARG A 484 -21.54 5.55 21.73
CA ARG A 484 -21.83 4.65 22.86
C ARG A 484 -20.56 3.88 23.24
N PRO A 485 -20.09 3.96 24.50
CA PRO A 485 -18.85 3.31 24.93
C PRO A 485 -18.81 1.81 24.63
N ALA A 486 -19.90 1.08 24.94
CA ALA A 486 -19.99 -0.36 24.70
C ALA A 486 -19.84 -0.73 23.22
N VAL A 487 -20.44 0.06 22.31
CA VAL A 487 -20.38 -0.18 20.86
C VAL A 487 -18.99 0.13 20.31
N ILE A 488 -18.35 1.20 20.81
CA ILE A 488 -16.97 1.54 20.44
C ILE A 488 -16.02 0.42 20.86
N ALA A 489 -16.11 -0.05 22.11
CA ALA A 489 -15.28 -1.13 22.63
C ALA A 489 -15.47 -2.44 21.87
N GLU A 490 -16.72 -2.85 21.62
CA GLU A 490 -17.05 -4.04 20.82
C GLU A 490 -16.46 -3.95 19.41
N ARG A 491 -16.53 -2.77 18.77
CA ARG A 491 -15.98 -2.56 17.42
C ARG A 491 -14.47 -2.53 17.40
N ILE A 492 -13.82 -1.95 18.40
CA ILE A 492 -12.35 -1.98 18.56
C ILE A 492 -11.89 -3.44 18.62
N GLU A 493 -12.52 -4.27 19.45
CA GLU A 493 -12.21 -5.70 19.56
C GLU A 493 -12.48 -6.44 18.23
N LYS A 494 -13.67 -6.25 17.65
CA LYS A 494 -14.08 -6.87 16.39
C LYS A 494 -13.14 -6.56 15.23
N PHE A 495 -12.62 -5.33 15.17
CA PHE A 495 -11.70 -4.90 14.11
C PHE A 495 -10.23 -5.17 14.44
N GLY A 496 -9.95 -5.77 15.60
CA GLY A 496 -8.61 -6.11 16.06
C GLY A 496 -7.73 -4.90 16.36
N LEU A 497 -8.32 -3.78 16.79
CA LEU A 497 -7.61 -2.53 17.11
C LEU A 497 -7.05 -2.57 18.54
N ARG A 498 -5.89 -1.96 18.76
CA ARG A 498 -5.16 -1.86 20.05
C ARG A 498 -5.56 -0.68 20.91
N LEU A 499 -6.47 0.18 20.43
CA LEU A 499 -6.97 1.35 21.14
C LEU A 499 -7.51 0.97 22.54
N LYS A 500 -6.99 1.61 23.58
CA LYS A 500 -7.47 1.52 24.96
C LYS A 500 -8.08 2.85 25.38
N GLU A 501 -9.30 2.78 25.91
CA GLU A 501 -9.97 3.96 26.49
C GLU A 501 -9.13 4.55 27.63
N GLU A 502 -9.18 5.87 27.79
CA GLU A 502 -8.41 6.69 28.75
C GLU A 502 -6.90 6.74 28.48
N LEU A 503 -6.30 5.70 27.92
CA LEU A 503 -4.89 5.69 27.51
C LEU A 503 -4.72 6.37 26.14
N ASP A 504 -5.41 5.86 25.13
CA ASP A 504 -5.22 6.23 23.72
C ASP A 504 -6.28 7.22 23.24
N TYR A 505 -7.52 7.11 23.75
CA TYR A 505 -8.65 7.97 23.36
C TYR A 505 -9.60 8.24 24.54
N ASP A 506 -10.38 9.32 24.41
CA ASP A 506 -11.46 9.67 25.33
C ASP A 506 -12.83 9.44 24.68
N VAL A 507 -13.87 9.16 25.47
CA VAL A 507 -15.24 8.95 24.96
C VAL A 507 -16.20 10.04 25.44
N VAL A 508 -17.09 10.47 24.54
CA VAL A 508 -18.27 11.30 24.87
C VAL A 508 -19.51 10.44 24.70
N ASN A 509 -20.10 10.03 25.82
CA ASN A 509 -21.22 9.11 25.84
C ASN A 509 -22.54 9.83 25.48
N VAL A 510 -23.10 9.51 24.31
CA VAL A 510 -24.34 10.14 23.82
C VAL A 510 -25.59 9.84 24.65
N GLU A 511 -25.57 8.77 25.45
CA GLU A 511 -26.69 8.37 26.31
C GLU A 511 -26.62 9.06 27.69
N MET A 512 -25.41 9.15 28.25
CA MET A 512 -25.14 9.69 29.58
C MET A 512 -23.79 10.43 29.63
N ASP A 513 -23.81 11.75 29.44
CA ASP A 513 -22.64 12.61 29.60
C ASP A 513 -22.89 13.70 30.65
N HIS A 514 -21.92 13.93 31.53
CA HIS A 514 -22.00 14.93 32.60
C HIS A 514 -22.14 16.36 32.05
N ARG A 515 -21.62 16.64 30.85
CA ARG A 515 -21.69 17.95 30.18
C ARG A 515 -23.04 18.21 29.53
N TYR A 516 -23.89 17.19 29.37
CA TYR A 516 -25.17 17.29 28.65
C TYR A 516 -25.99 18.51 29.06
N ARG A 517 -26.14 18.74 30.38
CA ARG A 517 -26.96 19.85 30.91
C ARG A 517 -26.42 21.21 30.50
N ASP A 518 -25.11 21.43 30.65
CA ASP A 518 -24.47 22.69 30.25
C ASP A 518 -24.52 22.89 28.73
N PHE A 519 -24.33 21.81 27.97
CA PHE A 519 -24.29 21.86 26.51
C PHE A 519 -25.63 22.27 25.91
N TRP A 520 -26.75 21.62 26.27
CA TRP A 520 -28.05 21.98 25.71
C TRP A 520 -28.49 23.38 26.16
N GLN A 521 -28.18 23.78 27.40
CA GLN A 521 -28.50 25.12 27.91
C GLN A 521 -27.71 26.20 27.15
N THR A 522 -26.44 25.95 26.89
CA THR A 522 -25.59 26.87 26.12
C THR A 522 -26.05 26.95 24.68
N TYR A 523 -26.30 25.81 24.04
CA TYR A 523 -26.81 25.76 22.67
C TYR A 523 -28.16 26.49 22.54
N HIS A 524 -29.09 26.29 23.47
CA HIS A 524 -30.35 27.04 23.51
C HIS A 524 -30.11 28.55 23.61
N ARG A 525 -29.24 29.02 24.51
CA ARG A 525 -28.91 30.47 24.60
C ARG A 525 -28.37 31.04 23.29
N MET A 526 -27.61 30.25 22.52
CA MET A 526 -27.09 30.67 21.20
C MET A 526 -28.16 30.73 20.11
N THR A 527 -29.26 29.99 20.30
CA THR A 527 -30.25 29.71 19.25
C THR A 527 -31.70 30.05 19.64
N GLU A 528 -31.93 30.66 20.81
CA GLU A 528 -33.26 30.97 21.34
C GLU A 528 -34.04 31.94 20.42
N ARG A 529 -33.33 32.82 19.70
CA ARG A 529 -33.91 33.72 18.68
C ARG A 529 -33.80 33.17 17.26
N LYS A 530 -33.35 31.92 17.10
CA LYS A 530 -33.20 31.21 15.83
C LYS A 530 -34.18 30.02 15.73
N GLY A 531 -35.23 30.01 16.54
CA GLY A 531 -36.32 29.02 16.49
C GLY A 531 -36.09 27.73 17.27
N ILE A 532 -35.00 27.61 18.04
CA ILE A 532 -34.71 26.42 18.84
C ILE A 532 -35.30 26.57 20.24
N THR A 533 -36.28 25.73 20.58
CA THR A 533 -36.85 25.65 21.93
C THR A 533 -35.97 24.82 22.86
N GLN A 534 -36.16 24.93 24.18
CA GLN A 534 -35.43 24.10 25.15
C GLN A 534 -35.64 22.59 24.92
N GLN A 535 -36.85 22.18 24.50
CA GLN A 535 -37.14 20.78 24.19
C GLN A 535 -36.36 20.30 22.97
N ILE A 536 -36.32 21.10 21.90
CA ILE A 536 -35.52 20.80 20.70
C ILE A 536 -34.03 20.74 21.06
N ALA A 537 -33.51 21.73 21.79
CA ALA A 537 -32.11 21.73 22.23
C ALA A 537 -31.72 20.46 23.00
N LYS A 538 -32.59 19.98 23.91
CA LYS A 538 -32.37 18.74 24.65
C LYS A 538 -32.34 17.50 23.75
N ILE A 539 -33.22 17.42 22.75
CA ILE A 539 -33.32 16.28 21.83
C ILE A 539 -32.12 16.26 20.88
N GLU A 540 -31.82 17.40 20.25
CA GLU A 540 -30.73 17.52 19.27
C GLU A 540 -29.37 17.24 19.93
N MET A 541 -29.16 17.69 21.17
CA MET A 541 -27.92 17.43 21.92
C MET A 541 -27.68 15.95 22.24
N ARG A 542 -28.70 15.08 22.18
CA ARG A 542 -28.54 13.62 22.32
C ARG A 542 -28.31 12.90 21.00
N ARG A 543 -28.79 13.47 19.89
CA ARG A 543 -28.91 12.77 18.60
C ARG A 543 -27.93 13.26 17.54
N ARG A 544 -27.46 14.50 17.63
CA ARG A 544 -26.62 15.11 16.59
C ARG A 544 -25.16 15.10 17.01
N LEU A 545 -24.45 14.10 16.53
CA LEU A 545 -23.03 13.92 16.82
C LEU A 545 -22.19 15.17 16.47
N SER A 546 -22.48 15.82 15.34
CA SER A 546 -21.79 17.05 14.95
C SER A 546 -22.11 18.24 15.84
N LEU A 547 -23.31 18.31 16.42
CA LEU A 547 -23.63 19.34 17.41
C LEU A 547 -22.86 19.11 18.71
N ILE A 548 -22.77 17.85 19.17
CA ILE A 548 -21.97 17.48 20.34
C ILE A 548 -20.50 17.84 20.11
N GLY A 549 -19.93 17.47 18.97
CA GLY A 549 -18.56 17.83 18.58
C GLY A 549 -18.33 19.34 18.53
N ALA A 550 -19.27 20.09 17.94
CA ALA A 550 -19.18 21.54 17.87
C ALA A 550 -19.22 22.18 19.26
N MET A 551 -20.03 21.63 20.19
CA MET A 551 -20.07 22.11 21.58
C MET A 551 -18.80 21.80 22.36
N LEU A 552 -18.21 20.61 22.20
CA LEU A 552 -16.89 20.28 22.78
C LEU A 552 -15.84 21.30 22.33
N LEU A 553 -15.81 21.59 21.02
CA LEU A 553 -14.88 22.55 20.44
C LEU A 553 -15.18 23.98 20.91
N HIS A 554 -16.46 24.35 21.03
CA HIS A 554 -16.88 25.64 21.54
C HIS A 554 -16.41 25.86 22.99
N LYS A 555 -16.60 24.85 23.85
CA LYS A 555 -16.28 24.87 25.28
C LYS A 555 -14.79 24.69 25.60
N GLY A 556 -13.99 24.24 24.63
CA GLY A 556 -12.54 24.05 24.77
C GLY A 556 -12.14 22.68 25.31
N ASP A 557 -13.08 21.74 25.34
CA ASP A 557 -12.83 20.34 25.72
C ASP A 557 -11.96 19.62 24.70
N VAL A 558 -12.03 20.06 23.43
CA VAL A 558 -11.18 19.62 22.33
C VAL A 558 -10.62 20.83 21.59
N ASP A 559 -9.54 20.60 20.85
CA ASP A 559 -8.81 21.62 20.09
C ASP A 559 -9.26 21.70 18.62
N GLY A 560 -9.85 20.63 18.11
CA GLY A 560 -10.43 20.56 16.76
C GLY A 560 -11.47 19.46 16.62
N MET A 561 -12.15 19.44 15.47
CA MET A 561 -13.28 18.54 15.21
C MET A 561 -13.31 18.04 13.76
N ILE A 562 -13.62 16.76 13.59
CA ILE A 562 -13.94 16.13 12.31
C ILE A 562 -15.35 15.53 12.36
N CYS A 563 -16.11 15.73 11.29
CA CYS A 563 -17.42 15.09 11.09
C CYS A 563 -17.71 14.78 9.62
N GLY A 564 -18.82 14.11 9.31
CA GLY A 564 -19.35 14.01 7.95
C GLY A 564 -18.98 12.74 7.18
N THR A 565 -18.64 11.66 7.89
CA THR A 565 -18.46 10.32 7.26
C THR A 565 -19.78 9.67 6.82
N TRP A 566 -20.92 10.30 7.11
CA TRP A 566 -22.23 10.03 6.52
C TRP A 566 -22.98 11.35 6.30
N GLY A 567 -24.10 11.31 5.58
CA GLY A 567 -24.94 12.49 5.39
C GLY A 567 -24.40 13.50 4.37
N THR A 568 -24.94 14.72 4.41
CA THR A 568 -24.62 15.80 3.47
C THR A 568 -23.93 16.96 4.17
N ASN A 569 -23.05 17.67 3.44
CA ASN A 569 -22.32 18.81 3.99
C ASN A 569 -23.24 19.88 4.64
N PRO A 570 -24.36 20.31 4.01
CA PRO A 570 -25.26 21.29 4.62
C PRO A 570 -25.83 20.88 5.98
N MET A 571 -26.09 19.58 6.19
CA MET A 571 -26.60 19.07 7.47
C MET A 571 -25.61 19.29 8.61
N HIS A 572 -24.33 19.02 8.37
CA HIS A 572 -23.26 19.23 9.37
C HIS A 572 -22.94 20.71 9.52
N LEU A 573 -22.87 21.44 8.40
CA LEU A 573 -22.54 22.86 8.37
C LEU A 573 -23.55 23.70 9.15
N ASN A 574 -24.83 23.34 9.14
CA ASN A 574 -25.87 24.02 9.92
C ASN A 574 -25.54 24.07 11.42
N TYR A 575 -25.11 22.96 12.03
CA TYR A 575 -24.75 22.95 13.45
C TYR A 575 -23.42 23.66 13.72
N ILE A 576 -22.48 23.57 12.79
CA ILE A 576 -21.20 24.27 12.88
C ILE A 576 -21.39 25.79 12.82
N ASP A 577 -22.22 26.31 11.92
CA ASP A 577 -22.52 27.76 11.84
C ASP A 577 -23.21 28.26 13.11
N GLN A 578 -24.12 27.47 13.69
CA GLN A 578 -24.84 27.86 14.90
C GLN A 578 -23.95 27.96 16.15
N VAL A 579 -22.92 27.12 16.26
CA VAL A 579 -22.10 26.97 17.48
C VAL A 579 -20.68 27.53 17.34
N VAL A 580 -20.00 27.22 16.24
CA VAL A 580 -18.63 27.69 15.93
C VAL A 580 -18.69 29.01 15.20
N GLY A 581 -19.56 29.11 14.19
CA GLY A 581 -19.72 30.30 13.36
C GLY A 581 -18.49 30.61 12.48
N LYS A 582 -18.59 31.73 11.78
CA LYS A 582 -17.56 32.21 10.84
C LYS A 582 -16.45 32.96 11.58
N ARG A 583 -15.25 32.96 11.01
CA ARG A 583 -14.11 33.75 11.50
C ARG A 583 -14.45 35.24 11.43
N LYS A 584 -13.91 36.04 12.36
CA LYS A 584 -14.10 37.50 12.35
C LYS A 584 -13.63 38.07 11.00
N GLY A 585 -14.48 38.85 10.35
CA GLY A 585 -14.20 39.46 9.06
C GLY A 585 -14.47 38.57 7.84
N VAL A 586 -14.95 37.35 8.04
CA VAL A 586 -15.35 36.42 6.97
C VAL A 586 -16.87 36.28 6.94
N ASN A 587 -17.46 36.33 5.75
CA ASN A 587 -18.91 36.29 5.55
C ASN A 587 -19.40 34.96 4.98
N THR A 588 -18.50 34.18 4.36
CA THR A 588 -18.86 32.97 3.62
C THR A 588 -18.02 31.76 4.04
N PHE A 589 -18.63 30.58 4.06
CA PHE A 589 -17.91 29.30 4.18
C PHE A 589 -17.62 28.75 2.79
N ALA A 590 -16.54 27.99 2.62
CA ALA A 590 -16.28 27.27 1.37
C ALA A 590 -15.52 25.96 1.61
N CYS A 591 -15.52 25.07 0.63
CA CYS A 591 -14.79 23.82 0.67
C CYS A 591 -13.71 23.75 -0.42
N MET A 592 -12.47 23.68 0.03
CA MET A 592 -11.30 23.42 -0.82
C MET A 592 -10.98 21.93 -0.87
N ASN A 593 -10.72 21.41 -2.07
CA ASN A 593 -10.16 20.06 -2.25
C ASN A 593 -8.84 20.14 -3.03
N GLY A 594 -7.80 19.49 -2.52
CA GLY A 594 -6.53 19.28 -3.21
C GLY A 594 -6.48 17.91 -3.89
N LEU A 595 -6.04 17.88 -5.14
CA LEU A 595 -5.84 16.67 -5.93
C LEU A 595 -4.36 16.49 -6.28
N MET A 596 -3.93 15.24 -6.18
CA MET A 596 -2.61 14.80 -6.63
C MET A 596 -2.75 14.23 -8.03
N LEU A 597 -2.28 14.95 -9.03
CA LEU A 597 -2.30 14.52 -10.43
C LEU A 597 -0.89 14.15 -10.88
N PRO A 598 -0.72 13.36 -11.95
CA PRO A 598 0.60 13.08 -12.52
C PRO A 598 1.35 14.38 -12.84
N GLY A 599 2.49 14.58 -12.18
CA GLY A 599 3.35 15.74 -12.38
C GLY A 599 2.84 17.08 -11.81
N ARG A 600 1.69 17.14 -11.13
CA ARG A 600 1.16 18.40 -10.58
C ARG A 600 0.20 18.24 -9.41
N GLN A 601 -0.03 19.32 -8.68
CA GLN A 601 -1.00 19.40 -7.59
C GLN A 601 -1.96 20.55 -7.89
N VAL A 602 -3.27 20.30 -7.76
CA VAL A 602 -4.30 21.32 -8.01
C VAL A 602 -5.29 21.38 -6.86
N PHE A 603 -5.64 22.59 -6.45
CA PHE A 603 -6.65 22.89 -5.43
C PHE A 603 -7.86 23.47 -6.11
N MET A 604 -9.06 23.07 -5.70
CA MET A 604 -10.31 23.45 -6.37
C MET A 604 -11.30 24.06 -5.37
N LEU A 605 -11.94 25.17 -5.79
CA LEU A 605 -12.93 25.94 -5.04
C LEU A 605 -14.18 26.20 -5.89
N ASP A 606 -15.40 26.27 -5.36
CA ASP A 606 -15.89 25.72 -4.10
C ASP A 606 -16.70 24.46 -4.41
N THR A 607 -16.27 23.35 -3.84
CA THR A 607 -16.73 22.02 -4.25
C THR A 607 -18.01 21.53 -3.56
N HIS A 608 -18.42 22.14 -2.45
CA HIS A 608 -19.46 21.57 -1.58
C HIS A 608 -20.40 22.57 -0.85
N VAL A 609 -20.11 23.88 -0.81
CA VAL A 609 -20.89 24.81 0.04
C VAL A 609 -21.80 25.74 -0.75
N ASN A 610 -21.26 26.59 -1.64
CA ASN A 610 -22.00 27.67 -2.26
C ASN A 610 -22.53 27.28 -3.64
N TYR A 611 -23.86 27.25 -3.80
CA TYR A 611 -24.51 26.86 -5.07
C TYR A 611 -24.08 27.75 -6.25
N ASP A 612 -24.32 29.06 -6.15
CA ASP A 612 -23.90 30.05 -7.15
C ASP A 612 -23.38 31.31 -6.43
N PRO A 613 -22.11 31.31 -5.97
CA PRO A 613 -21.54 32.40 -5.20
C PRO A 613 -21.42 33.68 -6.05
N THR A 614 -21.62 34.82 -5.41
CA THR A 614 -21.40 36.16 -5.98
C THR A 614 -19.91 36.43 -6.22
N ALA A 615 -19.58 37.50 -6.96
CA ALA A 615 -18.19 37.87 -7.19
C ALA A 615 -17.44 38.21 -5.89
N GLN A 616 -18.13 38.85 -4.93
CA GLN A 616 -17.59 39.18 -3.62
C GLN A 616 -17.28 37.91 -2.81
N GLU A 617 -18.19 36.95 -2.81
CA GLU A 617 -18.00 35.67 -2.14
C GLU A 617 -16.87 34.87 -2.78
N LEU A 618 -16.82 34.77 -4.11
CA LEU A 618 -15.72 34.09 -4.81
C LEU A 618 -14.36 34.73 -4.54
N ALA A 619 -14.29 36.06 -4.46
CA ALA A 619 -13.06 36.76 -4.07
C ALA A 619 -12.65 36.41 -2.63
N GLU A 620 -13.58 36.46 -1.67
CA GLU A 620 -13.33 36.09 -0.26
C GLU A 620 -12.87 34.62 -0.14
N ILE A 621 -13.54 33.71 -0.85
CA ILE A 621 -13.22 32.28 -0.90
C ILE A 621 -11.81 32.04 -1.47
N THR A 622 -11.47 32.73 -2.56
CA THR A 622 -10.16 32.61 -3.20
C THR A 622 -9.04 33.06 -2.27
N VAL A 623 -9.23 34.16 -1.55
CA VAL A 623 -8.25 34.65 -0.56
C VAL A 623 -8.07 33.65 0.58
N MET A 624 -9.16 33.16 1.17
CA MET A 624 -9.09 32.16 2.25
C MET A 624 -8.36 30.89 1.81
N ALA A 625 -8.61 30.41 0.59
CA ALA A 625 -7.93 29.24 0.05
C ALA A 625 -6.44 29.49 -0.21
N ALA A 626 -6.10 30.66 -0.76
CA ALA A 626 -4.72 31.04 -1.02
C ALA A 626 -3.90 31.18 0.28
N GLU A 627 -4.50 31.73 1.34
CA GLU A 627 -3.91 31.76 2.68
C GLU A 627 -3.69 30.36 3.24
N GLU A 628 -4.66 29.46 3.06
CA GLU A 628 -4.56 28.07 3.49
C GLU A 628 -3.48 27.31 2.73
N MET A 629 -3.35 27.52 1.41
CA MET A 629 -2.24 26.96 0.63
C MET A 629 -0.87 27.47 1.08
N ARG A 630 -0.75 28.75 1.46
CA ARG A 630 0.50 29.28 2.03
C ARG A 630 0.85 28.61 3.35
N ARG A 631 -0.15 28.25 4.17
CA ARG A 631 0.08 27.45 5.39
C ARG A 631 0.58 26.05 5.07
N PHE A 632 0.24 25.49 3.92
CA PHE A 632 0.81 24.24 3.41
C PHE A 632 2.24 24.41 2.84
N GLY A 633 2.79 25.62 2.85
CA GLY A 633 4.07 25.93 2.23
C GLY A 633 4.01 26.02 0.70
N LEU A 634 2.80 26.13 0.13
CA LEU A 634 2.60 26.25 -1.31
C LEU A 634 2.37 27.71 -1.69
N LYS A 635 3.06 28.18 -2.73
CA LYS A 635 2.78 29.49 -3.33
C LYS A 635 1.50 29.38 -4.17
N PRO A 636 0.40 30.08 -3.82
CA PRO A 636 -0.84 30.01 -4.57
C PRO A 636 -0.72 30.76 -5.90
N LYS A 637 -1.18 30.10 -6.97
CA LYS A 637 -1.31 30.62 -8.33
C LYS A 637 -2.73 30.36 -8.79
N ALA A 638 -3.57 31.37 -8.66
CA ALA A 638 -5.01 31.27 -8.83
C ALA A 638 -5.46 31.54 -10.27
N ALA A 639 -6.13 30.59 -10.88
CA ALA A 639 -6.83 30.78 -12.15
C ALA A 639 -8.33 30.86 -11.91
N LEU A 640 -8.94 31.97 -12.36
CA LEU A 640 -10.38 32.17 -12.35
C LEU A 640 -10.97 31.50 -13.57
N LEU A 641 -11.63 30.35 -13.38
CA LEU A 641 -12.11 29.53 -14.48
C LEU A 641 -13.47 30.00 -15.01
N SER A 642 -13.65 29.90 -16.33
CA SER A 642 -14.88 30.21 -17.03
C SER A 642 -14.96 29.45 -18.35
N HIS A 643 -16.12 29.45 -18.99
CA HIS A 643 -16.27 29.10 -20.41
C HIS A 643 -15.77 30.22 -21.34
N SER A 644 -15.41 31.38 -20.79
CA SER A 644 -14.81 32.51 -21.51
C SER A 644 -13.28 32.48 -21.36
N ASN A 645 -12.59 32.96 -22.39
CA ASN A 645 -11.16 33.25 -22.36
C ASN A 645 -10.97 34.76 -22.53
N PHE A 646 -10.59 35.43 -21.46
CA PHE A 646 -10.16 36.84 -21.45
C PHE A 646 -11.11 37.79 -22.20
N GLY A 647 -12.42 37.70 -21.91
CA GLY A 647 -13.42 38.57 -22.52
C GLY A 647 -14.12 38.02 -23.77
N SER A 648 -13.84 36.79 -24.20
CA SER A 648 -14.50 36.19 -25.37
C SER A 648 -16.02 35.98 -25.19
N SER A 649 -16.54 36.06 -23.95
CA SER A 649 -17.97 36.02 -23.66
C SER A 649 -18.38 37.07 -22.61
N ASN A 650 -19.59 37.63 -22.79
CA ASN A 650 -20.25 38.53 -21.84
C ASN A 650 -21.45 37.86 -21.13
N GLN A 651 -21.50 36.53 -21.12
CA GLN A 651 -22.50 35.81 -20.33
C GLN A 651 -22.27 36.04 -18.82
N PRO A 652 -23.33 35.96 -17.98
CA PRO A 652 -23.26 36.34 -16.57
C PRO A 652 -22.10 35.69 -15.79
N SER A 653 -21.84 34.40 -16.01
CA SER A 653 -20.72 33.69 -15.37
C SER A 653 -19.35 34.27 -15.72
N ALA A 654 -19.12 34.65 -16.98
CA ALA A 654 -17.86 35.25 -17.42
C ALA A 654 -17.65 36.66 -16.85
N VAL A 655 -18.71 37.48 -16.87
CA VAL A 655 -18.70 38.82 -16.25
C VAL A 655 -18.42 38.72 -14.76
N LYS A 656 -19.05 37.77 -14.07
CA LYS A 656 -18.82 37.49 -12.65
C LYS A 656 -17.35 37.18 -12.36
N MET A 657 -16.71 36.31 -13.14
CA MET A 657 -15.30 35.96 -12.92
C MET A 657 -14.34 37.13 -13.20
N ARG A 658 -14.66 38.03 -14.14
CA ARG A 658 -13.89 39.29 -14.33
C ARG A 658 -14.04 40.23 -13.15
N GLN A 659 -15.24 40.37 -12.58
CA GLN A 659 -15.47 41.14 -11.37
C GLN A 659 -14.68 40.55 -10.18
N VAL A 660 -14.59 39.22 -10.07
CA VAL A 660 -13.75 38.55 -9.07
C VAL A 660 -12.28 38.98 -9.24
N LEU A 661 -11.76 39.02 -10.48
CA LEU A 661 -10.39 39.47 -10.74
C LEU A 661 -10.15 40.91 -10.28
N GLU A 662 -11.06 41.82 -10.61
CA GLU A 662 -10.97 43.23 -10.19
C GLU A 662 -10.95 43.35 -8.66
N LEU A 663 -11.83 42.62 -7.97
CA LEU A 663 -11.88 42.59 -6.51
C LEU A 663 -10.59 42.02 -5.91
N LEU A 664 -10.04 40.94 -6.47
CA LEU A 664 -8.81 40.31 -5.97
C LEU A 664 -7.58 41.19 -6.19
N ARG A 665 -7.49 41.91 -7.31
CA ARG A 665 -6.40 42.86 -7.56
C ARG A 665 -6.37 43.99 -6.53
N ASN A 666 -7.54 44.41 -6.04
CA ASN A 666 -7.65 45.44 -5.01
C ASN A 666 -7.43 44.87 -3.59
N ASN A 667 -8.07 43.74 -3.28
CA ASN A 667 -8.14 43.21 -1.91
C ASN A 667 -6.97 42.29 -1.55
N ALA A 668 -6.33 41.66 -2.54
CA ALA A 668 -5.24 40.71 -2.36
C ALA A 668 -4.15 40.89 -3.43
N PRO A 669 -3.50 42.07 -3.52
CA PRO A 669 -2.46 42.34 -4.53
C PRO A 669 -1.22 41.44 -4.41
N TRP A 670 -1.09 40.72 -3.29
CA TRP A 670 -0.03 39.73 -3.06
C TRP A 670 -0.26 38.40 -3.80
N LEU A 671 -1.49 38.13 -4.25
CA LEU A 671 -1.89 36.88 -4.85
C LEU A 671 -1.59 36.90 -6.36
N GLU A 672 -0.90 35.86 -6.83
CA GLU A 672 -0.72 35.64 -8.26
C GLU A 672 -2.04 35.09 -8.83
N VAL A 673 -2.83 35.94 -9.48
CA VAL A 673 -4.18 35.59 -9.94
C VAL A 673 -4.53 36.20 -11.29
N ASP A 674 -5.10 35.40 -12.17
CA ASP A 674 -5.58 35.88 -13.47
C ASP A 674 -6.83 35.14 -13.97
N GLY A 675 -7.43 35.67 -15.03
CA GLY A 675 -8.61 35.12 -15.68
C GLY A 675 -9.53 36.23 -16.21
N GLU A 676 -10.77 35.93 -16.52
CA GLU A 676 -11.36 34.61 -16.58
C GLU A 676 -10.79 33.78 -17.75
N MET A 677 -10.61 32.48 -17.56
CA MET A 677 -10.02 31.60 -18.59
C MET A 677 -10.54 30.17 -18.55
N HIS A 678 -10.28 29.40 -19.59
CA HIS A 678 -10.56 27.97 -19.66
C HIS A 678 -9.58 27.17 -18.81
N GLY A 679 -9.98 25.93 -18.46
CA GLY A 679 -9.19 25.05 -17.59
C GLY A 679 -7.89 24.55 -18.22
N ASP A 680 -7.85 24.34 -19.54
CA ASP A 680 -6.65 23.98 -20.29
C ASP A 680 -5.61 25.12 -20.25
N VAL A 681 -6.05 26.36 -20.49
CA VAL A 681 -5.22 27.57 -20.42
C VAL A 681 -4.70 27.85 -19.00
N ALA A 682 -5.48 27.52 -17.97
CA ALA A 682 -5.02 27.60 -16.59
C ALA A 682 -3.86 26.63 -16.30
N LEU A 683 -3.89 25.46 -16.93
CA LEU A 683 -3.00 24.34 -16.68
C LEU A 683 -1.83 24.23 -17.69
N ASP A 684 -1.83 25.04 -18.74
CA ASP A 684 -0.76 25.15 -19.74
C ASP A 684 -0.29 26.60 -19.84
N ALA A 685 0.84 26.89 -19.19
CA ALA A 685 1.43 28.22 -19.21
C ALA A 685 1.83 28.72 -20.61
N ALA A 686 2.22 27.82 -21.51
CA ALA A 686 2.65 28.19 -22.86
C ALA A 686 1.44 28.58 -23.72
N ALA A 687 0.37 27.78 -23.68
CA ALA A 687 -0.90 28.10 -24.33
C ALA A 687 -1.48 29.43 -23.80
N ARG A 688 -1.39 29.66 -22.48
CA ARG A 688 -1.82 30.93 -21.88
C ARG A 688 -1.00 32.11 -22.36
N HIS A 689 0.32 31.99 -22.40
CA HIS A 689 1.18 33.09 -22.85
C HIS A 689 0.92 33.45 -24.32
N ALA A 690 0.58 32.48 -25.17
CA ALA A 690 0.21 32.74 -26.56
C ALA A 690 -1.10 33.55 -26.70
N ILE A 691 -2.08 33.31 -25.82
CA ILE A 691 -3.39 33.97 -25.86
C ILE A 691 -3.37 35.32 -25.11
N MET A 692 -2.71 35.37 -23.95
CA MET A 692 -2.61 36.54 -23.08
C MET A 692 -1.15 36.71 -22.62
N PRO A 693 -0.30 37.34 -23.45
CA PRO A 693 1.14 37.50 -23.15
C PRO A 693 1.39 38.28 -21.85
N ASN A 694 0.48 39.18 -21.49
CA ASN A 694 0.55 40.02 -20.29
C ASN A 694 -0.17 39.39 -19.08
N SER A 695 -0.34 38.06 -19.06
CA SER A 695 -0.93 37.37 -17.93
C SER A 695 -0.10 37.57 -16.66
N THR A 696 -0.77 37.75 -15.53
CA THR A 696 -0.10 37.89 -14.23
C THR A 696 0.30 36.55 -13.60
N LEU A 697 -0.18 35.43 -14.16
CA LEU A 697 0.18 34.07 -13.76
C LEU A 697 1.44 33.59 -14.46
N ALA A 698 2.50 33.31 -13.70
CA ALA A 698 3.73 32.70 -14.18
C ALA A 698 3.70 31.17 -13.99
N GLY A 699 3.90 30.39 -15.07
CA GLY A 699 3.83 28.92 -15.02
C GLY A 699 2.41 28.39 -14.74
N ASP A 700 2.26 27.10 -14.49
CA ASP A 700 0.93 26.49 -14.34
C ASP A 700 0.22 26.95 -13.06
N ALA A 701 -1.12 27.13 -13.14
CA ALA A 701 -1.95 27.41 -11.98
C ALA A 701 -2.06 26.18 -11.07
N ASN A 702 -2.12 26.41 -9.77
CA ASN A 702 -2.31 25.36 -8.76
C ASN A 702 -3.55 25.59 -7.88
N LEU A 703 -4.21 26.74 -8.02
CA LEU A 703 -5.51 27.04 -7.40
C LEU A 703 -6.52 27.36 -8.50
N LEU A 704 -7.53 26.50 -8.64
CA LEU A 704 -8.58 26.60 -9.65
C LEU A 704 -9.86 27.08 -8.97
N VAL A 705 -10.30 28.28 -9.34
CA VAL A 705 -11.52 28.91 -8.82
C VAL A 705 -12.62 28.73 -9.85
N LEU A 706 -13.61 27.90 -9.54
CA LEU A 706 -14.72 27.59 -10.43
C LEU A 706 -15.92 28.50 -10.15
N PRO A 707 -16.75 28.80 -11.16
CA PRO A 707 -17.79 29.83 -11.04
C PRO A 707 -18.97 29.43 -10.15
N ASN A 708 -19.20 28.13 -9.94
CA ASN A 708 -20.31 27.59 -9.14
C ASN A 708 -20.03 26.15 -8.68
N ILE A 709 -20.93 25.61 -7.83
CA ILE A 709 -20.74 24.27 -7.25
C ILE A 709 -20.79 23.15 -8.29
N ASP A 710 -21.62 23.27 -9.34
CA ASP A 710 -21.75 22.23 -10.36
C ASP A 710 -20.44 22.08 -11.13
N ALA A 711 -19.87 23.20 -11.58
CA ALA A 711 -18.57 23.20 -12.24
C ALA A 711 -17.49 22.62 -11.32
N ALA A 712 -17.44 23.07 -10.06
CA ALA A 712 -16.44 22.63 -9.09
C ALA A 712 -16.54 21.14 -8.79
N ASN A 713 -17.74 20.65 -8.51
CA ASN A 713 -17.98 19.26 -8.09
C ASN A 713 -17.77 18.27 -9.23
N ILE A 714 -18.25 18.59 -10.44
CA ILE A 714 -18.06 17.76 -11.64
C ILE A 714 -16.57 17.68 -11.96
N ALA A 715 -15.89 18.83 -12.08
CA ALA A 715 -14.47 18.85 -12.45
C ALA A 715 -13.60 18.12 -11.39
N TYR A 716 -13.87 18.35 -10.10
CA TYR A 716 -13.19 17.64 -9.01
C TYR A 716 -13.36 16.12 -9.11
N ASN A 717 -14.59 15.63 -9.24
CA ASN A 717 -14.82 14.18 -9.26
C ASN A 717 -14.26 13.52 -10.53
N LEU A 718 -14.33 14.18 -11.69
CA LEU A 718 -13.74 13.69 -12.92
C LEU A 718 -12.21 13.60 -12.81
N LEU A 719 -11.54 14.68 -12.39
CA LEU A 719 -10.07 14.70 -12.26
C LEU A 719 -9.59 13.72 -11.20
N LYS A 720 -10.25 13.66 -10.05
CA LYS A 720 -9.94 12.73 -8.96
C LYS A 720 -9.98 11.28 -9.42
N THR A 721 -11.01 10.92 -10.19
CA THR A 721 -11.26 9.53 -10.59
C THR A 721 -10.45 9.13 -11.82
N ALA A 722 -10.40 9.98 -12.85
CA ALA A 722 -9.77 9.66 -14.13
C ALA A 722 -8.23 9.79 -14.12
N ALA A 723 -7.69 10.73 -13.33
CA ALA A 723 -6.26 11.05 -13.34
C ALA A 723 -5.61 11.03 -11.94
N GLY A 724 -6.37 11.32 -10.89
CA GLY A 724 -5.85 11.45 -9.52
C GLY A 724 -5.79 10.16 -8.70
N GLY A 725 -6.09 9.01 -9.29
CA GLY A 725 -6.04 7.72 -8.58
C GLY A 725 -6.96 7.62 -7.36
N ASN A 726 -8.06 8.40 -7.35
CA ASN A 726 -8.96 8.57 -6.21
C ASN A 726 -8.33 9.18 -4.94
N ILE A 727 -7.19 9.85 -5.07
CA ILE A 727 -6.48 10.46 -3.94
C ILE A 727 -6.80 11.96 -3.88
N ALA A 728 -7.34 12.39 -2.74
CA ALA A 728 -7.68 13.79 -2.48
C ALA A 728 -7.38 14.19 -1.03
N VAL A 729 -7.03 15.46 -0.82
CA VAL A 729 -6.95 16.13 0.48
C VAL A 729 -8.14 17.08 0.59
N GLY A 730 -8.90 17.02 1.68
CA GLY A 730 -10.13 17.80 1.88
C GLY A 730 -11.35 16.93 2.14
N PRO A 731 -12.58 17.47 2.06
CA PRO A 731 -12.85 18.89 1.88
C PRO A 731 -12.35 19.67 3.09
N VAL A 732 -11.53 20.68 2.84
CA VAL A 732 -11.06 21.63 3.86
C VAL A 732 -12.11 22.71 3.99
N LEU A 733 -12.77 22.79 5.15
CA LEU A 733 -13.75 23.83 5.42
C LEU A 733 -13.03 25.15 5.72
N LEU A 734 -13.21 26.12 4.83
CA LEU A 734 -12.71 27.47 4.93
C LEU A 734 -13.74 28.38 5.63
N GLY A 735 -13.26 29.40 6.32
CA GLY A 735 -14.10 30.43 6.95
C GLY A 735 -14.59 30.13 8.36
N ALA A 736 -14.37 28.92 8.91
CA ALA A 736 -14.73 28.60 10.29
C ALA A 736 -13.84 29.30 11.32
N SER A 737 -14.46 29.75 12.43
CA SER A 737 -13.74 30.43 13.52
C SER A 737 -12.81 29.49 14.30
N LYS A 738 -13.16 28.20 14.42
CA LYS A 738 -12.37 27.15 15.09
C LYS A 738 -11.99 26.01 14.12
N PRO A 739 -11.00 25.16 14.46
CA PRO A 739 -10.57 24.05 13.60
C PRO A 739 -11.64 22.97 13.47
N VAL A 740 -12.39 23.01 12.38
CA VAL A 740 -13.44 22.03 12.09
C VAL A 740 -13.51 21.77 10.60
N HIS A 741 -13.61 20.50 10.21
CA HIS A 741 -13.76 20.10 8.82
C HIS A 741 -14.88 19.07 8.65
N ILE A 742 -15.60 19.20 7.53
CA ILE A 742 -16.73 18.34 7.16
C ILE A 742 -16.29 17.47 5.99
N LEU A 743 -16.21 16.17 6.25
CA LEU A 743 -15.86 15.13 5.30
C LEU A 743 -17.05 14.76 4.41
N THR A 744 -16.83 13.79 3.53
CA THR A 744 -17.88 13.18 2.71
C THR A 744 -18.05 11.69 3.03
N PRO A 745 -19.22 11.07 2.75
CA PRO A 745 -19.43 9.64 2.97
C PRO A 745 -18.45 8.71 2.24
N SER A 746 -17.87 9.19 1.14
CA SER A 746 -16.84 8.53 0.33
C SER A 746 -15.42 8.67 0.88
N THR A 747 -15.24 9.26 2.05
CA THR A 747 -13.92 9.48 2.67
C THR A 747 -13.32 8.14 3.12
N THR A 748 -12.05 7.92 2.77
CA THR A 748 -11.24 6.76 3.21
C THR A 748 -10.57 7.02 4.56
N VAL A 749 -10.12 5.98 5.26
CA VAL A 749 -9.33 6.12 6.51
C VAL A 749 -8.15 7.05 6.28
N ARG A 750 -7.40 6.89 5.18
CA ARG A 750 -6.26 7.75 4.89
C ARG A 750 -6.65 9.23 4.79
N ARG A 751 -7.81 9.53 4.19
CA ARG A 751 -8.30 10.91 4.09
C ARG A 751 -8.71 11.43 5.47
N ILE A 752 -9.28 10.61 6.35
CA ILE A 752 -9.55 10.99 7.76
C ILE A 752 -8.24 11.29 8.51
N VAL A 753 -7.20 10.47 8.36
CA VAL A 753 -5.87 10.72 8.97
C VAL A 753 -5.25 12.02 8.46
N ASN A 754 -5.28 12.24 7.13
CA ASN A 754 -4.77 13.48 6.53
C ASN A 754 -5.50 14.72 7.07
N MET A 755 -6.84 14.65 7.13
CA MET A 755 -7.67 15.73 7.65
C MET A 755 -7.50 15.92 9.16
N THR A 756 -7.16 14.87 9.91
CA THR A 756 -6.79 14.96 11.33
C THR A 756 -5.51 15.75 11.50
N ALA A 757 -4.44 15.38 10.78
CA ALA A 757 -3.17 16.08 10.83
C ALA A 757 -3.35 17.56 10.45
N LEU A 758 -4.17 17.85 9.43
CA LEU A 758 -4.53 19.21 9.06
C LEU A 758 -5.26 19.95 10.19
N THR A 759 -6.28 19.33 10.80
CA THR A 759 -7.04 19.93 11.91
C THR A 759 -6.14 20.25 13.12
N VAL A 760 -5.18 19.37 13.42
CA VAL A 760 -4.17 19.62 14.48
C VAL A 760 -3.26 20.79 14.12
N ALA A 761 -2.75 20.84 12.89
CA ALA A 761 -1.94 21.97 12.44
C ALA A 761 -2.72 23.28 12.54
N ASP A 762 -3.99 23.28 12.11
CA ASP A 762 -4.92 24.40 12.20
C ASP A 762 -5.20 24.88 13.63
N ALA A 763 -5.25 23.97 14.59
CA ALA A 763 -5.47 24.28 16.00
C ALA A 763 -4.28 25.00 16.66
N ASN A 764 -3.09 24.82 16.09
CA ASN A 764 -1.84 25.37 16.60
C ASN A 764 -1.32 26.56 15.77
N ALA A 765 -1.97 26.89 14.66
CA ALA A 765 -1.66 28.07 13.85
C ALA A 765 -2.31 29.34 14.45
N ALA A 766 -1.66 30.49 14.27
CA ALA A 766 -2.29 31.79 14.50
C ALA A 766 -3.40 32.00 13.45
N ARG A 767 -4.65 32.21 13.91
CA ARG A 767 -5.85 32.25 13.07
C ARG A 767 -6.42 33.64 12.86
#